data_AF-A0A1I3RDC1-F1
#
_entry.id   AF-A0A1I3RDC1-F1
#
_cell.length_a   1.000
_cell.length_b   1.000
_cell.length_c   1.000
_cell.angle_alpha   90.00
_cell.angle_beta   90.00
_cell.angle_gamma   90.00
#
_symmetry.space_group_name_H-M   'P 1'
#
loop_
_entity.id
_entity.type
_entity.pdbx_description
1 polymer ?
#
loop_
_entity_poly.entity_id
_entity_poly.type
_entity_poly.pdbx_seq_one_letter_code
_entity_poly.pdbx_strand_id
1 'polypeptide(L)'
;MPSIARGAYGAGDFFVLAFRRIRPGRGVVLLRLVKPITRSELELWRFQSLALWGACVGAVAAGLSAYLILNAARPDLAVNLAQDFPVVRSDVPNSEAIKRAEKIFYVLFYGFGAAAAFAALKLRKFFEGRSLVLFYLSSVIIVTELHPFLRATFEPRLQRVALAVLVVAVFIPFVKRFPIRIHIDGDAESRPIGLFEFRWVDAVLIAALLALILPGDVQGMATRALIGNHPVSYLTGPALYHFAKDMVPGRDFLSFYGYGPPYVLSRFLTTDVNALYSHYIRIIAASLVVFHLSAYWVLRDFFQNRAMPFVLTVVFLALCQYANGDAFGGPSALAIRYMFVFIAVGILARLMVKPSDWLLVALSAVCAASIFWNTETGIYTWAVACAALCVRLLERRRFWEVAAFTGMSIVFLLALFVAAFGLAVLSRDFLYVFLAPLSLHSFSNWVAVILIWTPGFGTVYQIVMPAIAIGTAVSVAGAWTGSRTIERAYLLVLSLVALVFMTKWVNRSLDAVWQQNAFAYLAVGAWWGRSAFRAAVGRTKSQLVPAVSLAAVAVVSVAVLLSAQDRRQPETITIGLRSYLKYPSIASFRWKQSADPVKVALDASDIDLVNKVVPPGGRMLLLSDQDWAVLPALGRAPKSEFMPFRDAFSRDQVIRSFAGTDYFFLERGATYQYDWMKEMVDEILQEQFERSEESTRFILYRRKS
;
A
#
# COMPACT_ATOMS: atom_id res chain seq x y z
N MET A 1 -59.09 -54.61 -69.60
CA MET A 1 -58.10 -54.02 -70.54
C MET A 1 -58.39 -52.53 -70.65
N PRO A 2 -57.38 -51.64 -70.83
CA PRO A 2 -55.96 -51.73 -70.46
C PRO A 2 -55.83 -51.52 -68.92
N SER A 3 -54.89 -50.83 -68.24
CA SER A 3 -53.52 -50.31 -68.49
C SER A 3 -52.72 -50.54 -67.18
N ILE A 4 -51.38 -50.64 -67.04
CA ILE A 4 -50.14 -49.96 -67.52
C ILE A 4 -49.59 -48.83 -66.60
N ALA A 5 -48.71 -49.27 -65.68
CA ALA A 5 -47.37 -48.73 -65.34
C ALA A 5 -47.13 -47.47 -64.45
N ARG A 6 -46.16 -47.67 -63.52
CA ARG A 6 -45.11 -46.75 -62.99
C ARG A 6 -45.51 -45.52 -62.15
N GLY A 7 -44.75 -45.31 -61.07
CA GLY A 7 -44.67 -44.04 -60.34
C GLY A 7 -44.49 -44.22 -58.83
N ALA A 8 -43.24 -44.32 -58.35
CA ALA A 8 -42.97 -44.49 -56.92
C ALA A 8 -42.48 -43.19 -56.27
N TYR A 9 -43.24 -42.66 -55.29
CA TYR A 9 -42.76 -41.87 -54.15
C TYR A 9 -43.94 -41.60 -53.17
N GLY A 10 -43.65 -41.43 -51.87
CA GLY A 10 -44.56 -40.74 -50.94
C GLY A 10 -45.34 -41.58 -49.92
N ALA A 11 -44.65 -42.28 -49.02
CA ALA A 11 -45.19 -42.68 -47.71
C ALA A 11 -44.05 -42.85 -46.70
N GLY A 12 -44.24 -42.47 -45.43
CA GLY A 12 -43.18 -42.61 -44.41
C GLY A 12 -43.34 -41.73 -43.17
N ASP A 13 -44.46 -41.84 -42.46
CA ASP A 13 -44.68 -41.18 -41.17
C ASP A 13 -44.97 -42.23 -40.08
N PHE A 14 -44.40 -42.05 -38.87
CA PHE A 14 -44.65 -42.78 -37.60
C PHE A 14 -44.82 -44.33 -37.67
N PHE A 15 -43.94 -45.18 -37.11
CA PHE A 15 -43.35 -45.15 -35.76
C PHE A 15 -42.08 -46.03 -35.65
N VAL A 16 -41.57 -46.22 -34.42
CA VAL A 16 -40.49 -47.15 -33.94
C VAL A 16 -39.11 -46.50 -33.68
N LEU A 17 -38.43 -47.04 -32.67
CA LEU A 17 -37.26 -46.47 -31.99
C LEU A 17 -36.02 -46.33 -32.89
N ALA A 18 -35.37 -45.17 -32.81
CA ALA A 18 -33.99 -44.98 -33.24
C ALA A 18 -33.21 -44.14 -32.21
N PHE A 19 -31.94 -44.48 -31.96
CA PHE A 19 -31.07 -43.77 -31.03
C PHE A 19 -30.94 -42.28 -31.41
N ARG A 20 -31.60 -41.40 -30.65
CA ARG A 20 -31.51 -39.96 -30.87
C ARG A 20 -30.12 -39.47 -30.47
N ARG A 21 -29.21 -39.34 -31.44
CA ARG A 21 -27.84 -38.82 -31.27
C ARG A 21 -27.84 -37.64 -30.29
N ILE A 22 -27.22 -37.82 -29.12
CA ILE A 22 -26.97 -36.73 -28.18
C ILE A 22 -26.09 -35.72 -28.91
N ARG A 23 -26.62 -34.51 -29.16
CA ARG A 23 -25.81 -33.43 -29.73
C ARG A 23 -24.68 -33.11 -28.75
N PRO A 24 -23.39 -33.15 -29.14
CA PRO A 24 -22.28 -32.68 -28.31
C PRO A 24 -22.30 -31.14 -28.25
N GLY A 25 -23.33 -30.58 -27.62
CA GLY A 25 -23.76 -29.19 -27.78
C GLY A 25 -24.50 -28.61 -26.58
N ARG A 26 -24.39 -29.24 -25.41
CA ARG A 26 -24.76 -28.68 -24.09
C ARG A 26 -23.92 -29.30 -22.96
N GLY A 27 -22.62 -29.52 -23.24
CA GLY A 27 -21.65 -29.80 -22.18
C GLY A 27 -21.64 -28.65 -21.17
N VAL A 28 -21.58 -28.98 -19.88
CA VAL A 28 -21.71 -28.02 -18.78
C VAL A 28 -20.63 -26.94 -18.93
N VAL A 29 -21.04 -25.67 -19.05
CA VAL A 29 -20.10 -24.52 -19.17
C VAL A 29 -19.55 -24.13 -17.80
N LEU A 30 -19.09 -25.14 -17.05
CA LEU A 30 -18.26 -24.96 -15.88
C LEU A 30 -16.87 -24.54 -16.35
N LEU A 31 -16.36 -23.45 -15.77
CA LEU A 31 -14.93 -23.30 -15.52
C LEU A 31 -13.98 -23.45 -16.74
N ARG A 32 -14.18 -22.65 -17.80
CA ARG A 32 -13.02 -22.16 -18.61
C ARG A 32 -12.15 -21.29 -17.70
N LEU A 33 -11.28 -21.93 -16.91
CA LEU A 33 -10.62 -21.33 -15.75
C LEU A 33 -9.51 -20.33 -16.09
N VAL A 34 -8.83 -20.47 -17.23
CA VAL A 34 -7.73 -19.58 -17.66
C VAL A 34 -7.74 -19.39 -19.18
N LYS A 35 -7.51 -18.16 -19.63
CA LYS A 35 -7.28 -17.80 -21.05
C LYS A 35 -5.97 -18.43 -21.57
N PRO A 36 -5.91 -18.99 -22.80
CA PRO A 36 -4.64 -19.40 -23.42
C PRO A 36 -3.71 -18.19 -23.64
N ILE A 37 -2.42 -18.43 -23.89
CA ILE A 37 -1.47 -17.33 -24.11
C ILE A 37 -1.68 -16.70 -25.49
N THR A 38 -1.83 -15.38 -25.53
CA THR A 38 -1.98 -14.63 -26.78
C THR A 38 -0.64 -14.21 -27.37
N ARG A 39 -0.64 -13.94 -28.67
CA ARG A 39 0.49 -13.32 -29.36
C ARG A 39 0.88 -11.96 -28.75
N SER A 40 -0.09 -11.18 -28.27
CA SER A 40 0.16 -9.89 -27.62
C SER A 40 0.88 -10.02 -26.27
N GLU A 41 0.55 -11.04 -25.46
CA GLU A 41 1.28 -11.37 -24.22
C GLU A 41 2.70 -11.85 -24.54
N LEU A 42 2.88 -12.71 -25.54
CA LEU A 42 4.18 -13.22 -25.98
C LEU A 42 5.12 -12.13 -26.52
N GLU A 43 4.61 -11.23 -27.36
CA GLU A 43 5.41 -10.11 -27.89
C GLU A 43 5.79 -9.14 -26.76
N LEU A 44 4.86 -8.81 -25.85
CA LEU A 44 5.15 -7.99 -24.66
C LEU A 44 6.23 -8.62 -23.78
N TRP A 45 6.15 -9.93 -23.53
CA TRP A 45 7.13 -10.66 -22.71
C TRP A 45 8.55 -10.54 -23.24
N ARG A 46 8.74 -10.51 -24.58
CA ARG A 46 10.06 -10.29 -25.21
C ARG A 46 10.60 -8.88 -24.99
N PHE A 47 9.75 -7.85 -25.10
CA PHE A 47 10.15 -6.47 -24.78
C PHE A 47 10.50 -6.33 -23.30
N GLN A 48 9.73 -6.99 -22.44
CA GLN A 48 9.96 -7.04 -21.00
C GLN A 48 11.28 -7.74 -20.62
N SER A 49 11.70 -8.82 -21.30
CA SER A 49 13.02 -9.44 -21.04
C SER A 49 14.17 -8.46 -21.22
N LEU A 50 14.13 -7.65 -22.29
CA LEU A 50 15.15 -6.64 -22.62
C LEU A 50 15.14 -5.49 -21.59
N ALA A 51 13.95 -4.99 -21.25
CA ALA A 51 13.79 -3.90 -20.30
C ALA A 51 14.13 -4.30 -18.86
N LEU A 52 13.81 -5.54 -18.45
CA LEU A 52 14.21 -6.11 -17.15
C LEU A 52 15.74 -6.20 -17.04
N TRP A 53 16.41 -6.75 -18.05
CA TRP A 53 17.87 -6.78 -18.09
C TRP A 53 18.46 -5.37 -17.98
N GLY A 54 17.97 -4.41 -18.77
CA GLY A 54 18.40 -3.01 -18.68
C GLY A 54 18.18 -2.40 -17.29
N ALA A 55 17.06 -2.71 -16.62
CA ALA A 55 16.81 -2.29 -15.24
C ALA A 55 17.83 -2.88 -14.26
N CYS A 56 18.19 -4.17 -14.41
CA CYS A 56 19.25 -4.81 -13.64
C CYS A 56 20.63 -4.16 -13.89
N VAL A 57 20.98 -3.82 -15.13
CA VAL A 57 22.23 -3.08 -15.45
C VAL A 57 22.23 -1.70 -14.77
N GLY A 58 21.11 -0.99 -14.79
CA GLY A 58 20.95 0.29 -14.07
C GLY A 58 21.06 0.16 -12.54
N ALA A 59 20.68 -0.99 -11.98
CA ALA A 59 20.91 -1.30 -10.56
C ALA A 59 22.40 -1.43 -10.23
N VAL A 60 23.20 -2.06 -11.10
CA VAL A 60 24.67 -2.15 -10.93
C VAL A 60 25.30 -0.75 -10.98
N ALA A 61 24.89 0.08 -11.93
CA ALA A 61 25.36 1.47 -12.02
C ALA A 61 25.02 2.28 -10.76
N ALA A 62 23.79 2.13 -10.24
CA ALA A 62 23.36 2.79 -9.01
C ALA A 62 24.16 2.33 -7.78
N GLY A 63 24.47 1.03 -7.69
CA GLY A 63 25.28 0.47 -6.60
C GLY A 63 26.72 1.00 -6.63
N LEU A 64 27.30 1.10 -7.83
CA LEU A 64 28.63 1.70 -8.02
C LEU A 64 28.67 3.18 -7.66
N SER A 65 27.66 3.96 -8.07
CA SER A 65 27.56 5.38 -7.68
C SER A 65 27.36 5.55 -6.18
N ALA A 66 26.55 4.72 -5.52
CA ALA A 66 26.37 4.75 -4.08
C ALA A 66 27.68 4.41 -3.33
N TYR A 67 28.42 3.39 -3.78
CA TYR A 67 29.76 3.06 -3.27
C TYR A 67 30.73 4.24 -3.41
N LEU A 68 30.79 4.86 -4.60
CA LEU A 68 31.71 5.98 -4.85
C LEU A 68 31.38 7.20 -3.98
N ILE A 69 30.10 7.55 -3.84
CA ILE A 69 29.66 8.68 -3.00
C ILE A 69 29.97 8.41 -1.52
N LEU A 70 29.71 7.19 -1.02
CA LEU A 70 30.00 6.81 0.37
C LEU A 70 31.50 6.92 0.71
N ASN A 71 32.38 6.54 -0.22
CA ASN A 71 33.83 6.61 -0.02
C ASN A 71 34.41 8.02 -0.25
N ALA A 72 33.88 8.78 -1.21
CA ALA A 72 34.41 10.10 -1.56
C ALA A 72 33.99 11.20 -0.57
N ALA A 73 32.78 11.12 0.00
CA ALA A 73 32.18 12.27 0.70
C ALA A 73 32.76 12.56 2.10
N ARG A 74 33.45 11.60 2.75
CA ARG A 74 33.85 11.62 4.19
C ARG A 74 32.88 12.46 5.06
N PRO A 75 31.58 12.10 5.08
CA PRO A 75 30.52 13.08 5.32
C PRO A 75 30.42 13.51 6.79
N ASP A 76 31.13 14.58 7.14
CA ASP A 76 31.02 15.27 8.43
C ASP A 76 29.72 16.11 8.47
N LEU A 77 28.61 15.40 8.68
CA LEU A 77 27.29 15.83 8.20
C LEU A 77 26.16 15.59 9.23
N ALA A 78 26.50 15.79 10.51
CA ALA A 78 25.55 15.82 11.63
C ALA A 78 24.56 17.00 11.58
N VAL A 79 24.88 18.06 10.83
CA VAL A 79 24.29 19.40 11.03
C VAL A 79 22.85 19.57 10.51
N ASN A 80 22.51 19.06 9.32
CA ASN A 80 21.45 19.66 8.49
C ASN A 80 20.14 18.86 8.30
N LEU A 81 19.76 17.93 9.20
CA LEU A 81 18.45 17.23 9.11
C LEU A 81 17.96 16.54 10.39
N ALA A 82 18.62 16.78 11.54
CA ALA A 82 18.43 15.99 12.78
C ALA A 82 17.90 16.81 13.98
N GLN A 83 17.49 18.06 13.78
CA GLN A 83 17.13 18.97 14.89
C GLN A 83 15.68 18.78 15.40
N ASP A 84 14.75 18.32 14.54
CA ASP A 84 13.32 18.27 14.88
C ASP A 84 12.82 16.91 15.44
N PHE A 85 13.66 15.87 15.41
CA PHE A 85 13.30 14.53 15.89
C PHE A 85 14.50 13.86 16.58
N PRO A 86 14.30 13.16 17.71
CA PRO A 86 15.35 12.39 18.36
C PRO A 86 15.75 11.20 17.47
N VAL A 87 16.77 11.39 16.63
CA VAL A 87 17.37 10.31 15.85
C VAL A 87 17.93 9.28 16.82
N VAL A 88 17.32 8.08 16.86
CA VAL A 88 17.76 6.96 17.68
C VAL A 88 19.25 6.71 17.42
N ARG A 89 20.07 6.98 18.44
CA ARG A 89 21.52 6.72 18.37
C ARG A 89 21.71 5.24 18.06
N SER A 90 22.44 4.96 16.99
CA SER A 90 22.73 3.60 16.55
C SER A 90 24.16 3.25 16.95
N ASP A 91 24.32 2.13 17.64
CA ASP A 91 25.62 1.61 18.08
C ASP A 91 26.54 1.17 16.92
N VAL A 92 26.06 1.27 15.67
CA VAL A 92 26.80 0.99 14.45
C VAL A 92 27.59 2.23 14.01
N PRO A 93 28.94 2.18 13.99
CA PRO A 93 29.77 3.27 13.47
C PRO A 93 29.40 3.65 12.03
N ASN A 94 29.38 4.94 11.72
CA ASN A 94 29.02 5.50 10.41
C ASN A 94 27.59 5.16 9.92
N SER A 95 26.69 4.73 10.82
CA SER A 95 25.29 4.41 10.53
C SER A 95 24.58 5.46 9.65
N GLU A 96 24.75 6.75 9.94
CA GLU A 96 24.17 7.85 9.17
C GLU A 96 24.67 7.95 7.73
N ALA A 97 25.94 7.66 7.48
CA ALA A 97 26.50 7.65 6.12
C ALA A 97 25.95 6.45 5.33
N ILE A 98 25.86 5.28 5.97
CA ILE A 98 25.30 4.05 5.39
C ILE A 98 23.82 4.27 5.00
N LYS A 99 22.99 4.74 5.95
CA LYS A 99 21.57 5.08 5.70
C LYS A 99 21.40 6.03 4.51
N ARG A 100 22.31 6.99 4.31
CA ARG A 100 22.26 7.94 3.18
C ARG A 100 22.65 7.27 1.86
N ALA A 101 23.71 6.47 1.83
CA ALA A 101 24.16 5.74 0.65
C ALA A 101 23.11 4.72 0.15
N GLU A 102 22.42 4.03 1.07
CA GLU A 102 21.32 3.11 0.74
C GLU A 102 20.14 3.79 0.00
N LYS A 103 19.84 5.05 0.32
CA LYS A 103 18.80 5.83 -0.38
C LYS A 103 19.27 6.32 -1.74
N ILE A 104 20.52 6.80 -1.80
CA ILE A 104 21.15 7.23 -3.05
C ILE A 104 21.15 6.06 -4.03
N PHE A 105 21.43 4.84 -3.57
CA PHE A 105 21.24 3.63 -4.37
C PHE A 105 19.81 3.51 -4.92
N TYR A 106 18.75 3.65 -4.12
CA TYR A 106 17.37 3.53 -4.63
C TYR A 106 16.93 4.65 -5.57
N VAL A 107 17.29 5.90 -5.28
CA VAL A 107 16.99 7.05 -6.16
C VAL A 107 17.70 6.88 -7.51
N LEU A 108 18.99 6.51 -7.49
CA LEU A 108 19.76 6.24 -8.70
C LEU A 108 19.30 4.96 -9.42
N PHE A 109 18.87 3.92 -8.70
CA PHE A 109 18.33 2.69 -9.32
C PHE A 109 17.02 2.97 -10.06
N TYR A 110 16.14 3.80 -9.50
CA TYR A 110 14.90 4.17 -10.21
C TYR A 110 15.21 5.04 -11.45
N GLY A 111 16.18 5.95 -11.37
CA GLY A 111 16.64 6.76 -12.51
C GLY A 111 17.42 5.97 -13.57
N PHE A 112 18.59 5.44 -13.22
CA PHE A 112 19.46 4.65 -14.11
C PHE A 112 18.80 3.36 -14.56
N GLY A 113 18.00 2.69 -13.72
CA GLY A 113 17.22 1.52 -14.11
C GLY A 113 16.22 1.83 -15.21
N ALA A 114 15.47 2.94 -15.09
CA ALA A 114 14.55 3.37 -16.15
C ALA A 114 15.27 3.78 -17.43
N ALA A 115 16.39 4.52 -17.30
CA ALA A 115 17.20 4.95 -18.44
C ALA A 115 17.86 3.77 -19.18
N ALA A 116 18.44 2.82 -18.46
CA ALA A 116 19.08 1.63 -19.01
C ALA A 116 18.05 0.62 -19.57
N ALA A 117 16.88 0.47 -18.94
CA ALA A 117 15.75 -0.26 -19.52
C ALA A 117 15.30 0.35 -20.86
N PHE A 118 15.20 1.69 -20.94
CA PHE A 118 14.83 2.39 -22.17
C PHE A 118 15.93 2.27 -23.25
N ALA A 119 17.21 2.36 -22.86
CA ALA A 119 18.34 2.14 -23.76
C ALA A 119 18.36 0.70 -24.32
N ALA A 120 18.11 -0.32 -23.49
CA ALA A 120 17.99 -1.70 -23.93
C ALA A 120 16.85 -1.91 -24.96
N LEU A 121 15.72 -1.21 -24.80
CA LEU A 121 14.63 -1.20 -25.77
C LEU A 121 15.01 -0.49 -27.09
N LYS A 122 15.76 0.62 -27.03
CA LYS A 122 16.29 1.30 -28.23
C LYS A 122 17.30 0.44 -28.98
N LEU A 123 18.14 -0.30 -28.26
CA LEU A 123 19.13 -1.24 -28.79
C LEU A 123 18.51 -2.56 -29.30
N ARG A 124 17.18 -2.76 -29.23
CA ARG A 124 16.51 -4.01 -29.65
C ARG A 124 16.99 -4.56 -30.99
N LYS A 125 17.18 -3.70 -32.00
CA LYS A 125 17.67 -4.12 -33.35
C LYS A 125 19.04 -4.81 -33.31
N PHE A 126 19.95 -4.34 -32.45
CA PHE A 126 21.28 -4.95 -32.26
C PHE A 126 21.20 -6.33 -31.57
N PHE A 127 20.12 -6.56 -30.81
CA PHE A 127 19.83 -7.83 -30.13
C PHE A 127 18.92 -8.77 -30.93
N GLU A 128 18.56 -8.44 -32.17
CA GLU A 128 17.80 -9.35 -33.03
C GLU A 128 18.60 -10.64 -33.32
N GLY A 129 17.94 -11.79 -33.22
CA GLY A 129 18.57 -13.11 -33.31
C GLY A 129 19.30 -13.59 -32.05
N ARG A 130 19.40 -12.80 -30.97
CA ARG A 130 19.96 -13.24 -29.68
C ARG A 130 18.97 -14.09 -28.88
N SER A 131 19.49 -14.99 -28.03
CA SER A 131 18.66 -15.82 -27.15
C SER A 131 18.16 -15.03 -25.93
N LEU A 132 16.84 -15.02 -25.72
CA LEU A 132 16.20 -14.44 -24.53
C LEU A 132 16.69 -15.07 -23.22
N VAL A 133 17.12 -16.35 -23.27
CA VAL A 133 17.68 -17.07 -22.11
C VAL A 133 18.95 -16.39 -21.60
N LEU A 134 19.75 -15.78 -22.47
CA LEU A 134 20.96 -15.04 -22.07
C LEU A 134 20.63 -13.76 -21.31
N PHE A 135 19.53 -13.07 -21.65
CA PHE A 135 19.05 -11.91 -20.88
C PHE A 135 18.52 -12.33 -19.50
N TYR A 136 17.82 -13.46 -19.40
CA TYR A 136 17.38 -13.99 -18.10
C TYR A 136 18.55 -14.47 -17.24
N LEU A 137 19.50 -15.23 -17.80
CA LEU A 137 20.70 -15.68 -17.11
C LEU A 137 21.55 -14.50 -16.63
N SER A 138 21.79 -13.51 -17.49
CA SER A 138 22.44 -12.24 -17.15
C SER A 138 21.72 -11.53 -16.00
N SER A 139 20.39 -11.39 -16.08
CA SER A 139 19.58 -10.74 -15.04
C SER A 139 19.63 -11.48 -13.70
N VAL A 140 19.64 -12.81 -13.71
CA VAL A 140 19.76 -13.64 -12.50
C VAL A 140 21.13 -13.45 -11.86
N ILE A 141 22.23 -13.55 -12.63
CA ILE A 141 23.59 -13.35 -12.12
C ILE A 141 23.77 -11.91 -11.59
N ILE A 142 23.23 -10.90 -12.29
CA ILE A 142 23.25 -9.52 -11.79
C ILE A 142 22.54 -9.42 -10.43
N VAL A 143 21.36 -10.05 -10.28
CA VAL A 143 20.62 -10.06 -9.02
C VAL A 143 21.38 -10.77 -7.89
N THR A 144 21.98 -11.95 -8.16
CA THR A 144 22.66 -12.74 -7.11
C THR A 144 23.94 -12.09 -6.63
N GLU A 145 24.69 -11.44 -7.52
CA GLU A 145 25.98 -10.80 -7.17
C GLU A 145 25.83 -9.33 -6.72
N LEU A 146 24.77 -8.63 -7.13
CA LEU A 146 24.54 -7.25 -6.68
C LEU A 146 24.16 -7.20 -5.19
N HIS A 147 23.47 -8.22 -4.67
CA HIS A 147 23.13 -8.30 -3.24
C HIS A 147 24.37 -8.36 -2.32
N PRO A 148 25.32 -9.31 -2.47
CA PRO A 148 26.54 -9.34 -1.66
C PRO A 148 27.48 -8.17 -1.95
N PHE A 149 27.53 -7.66 -3.19
CA PHE A 149 28.25 -6.43 -3.52
C PHE A 149 27.71 -5.22 -2.73
N LEU A 150 26.38 -5.01 -2.70
CA LEU A 150 25.76 -3.91 -1.96
C LEU A 150 25.95 -4.08 -0.45
N ARG A 151 25.73 -5.30 0.08
CA ARG A 151 26.00 -5.60 1.49
C ARG A 151 27.42 -5.19 1.88
N ALA A 152 28.43 -5.67 1.15
CA ALA A 152 29.83 -5.40 1.47
C ALA A 152 30.25 -3.95 1.21
N THR A 153 29.64 -3.29 0.22
CA THR A 153 29.73 -1.84 -0.03
C THR A 153 29.32 -1.01 1.19
N PHE A 154 28.27 -1.44 1.90
CA PHE A 154 27.78 -0.79 3.13
C PHE A 154 28.49 -1.29 4.41
N GLU A 155 29.28 -2.37 4.33
CA GLU A 155 30.17 -2.90 5.38
C GLU A 155 31.67 -2.54 5.11
N PRO A 156 31.99 -1.31 4.65
CA PRO A 156 33.30 -0.86 4.11
C PRO A 156 34.25 -1.85 3.42
N ARG A 157 33.75 -2.85 2.69
CA ARG A 157 34.54 -3.94 2.08
C ARG A 157 34.23 -4.14 0.60
N LEU A 158 35.11 -3.66 -0.28
CA LEU A 158 34.94 -3.84 -1.73
C LEU A 158 35.09 -5.32 -2.15
N GLN A 159 33.98 -6.01 -2.43
CA GLN A 159 33.98 -7.35 -3.02
C GLN A 159 34.34 -7.29 -4.52
N ARG A 160 35.65 -7.29 -4.80
CA ARG A 160 36.22 -7.30 -6.16
C ARG A 160 35.71 -8.47 -7.02
N VAL A 161 35.46 -9.64 -6.43
CA VAL A 161 34.94 -10.83 -7.12
C VAL A 161 33.51 -10.61 -7.61
N ALA A 162 32.59 -10.23 -6.71
CA ALA A 162 31.21 -9.92 -7.08
C ALA A 162 31.15 -8.82 -8.15
N LEU A 163 31.97 -7.77 -8.03
CA LEU A 163 32.08 -6.72 -9.05
C LEU A 163 32.55 -7.26 -10.41
N ALA A 164 33.56 -8.13 -10.44
CA ALA A 164 34.03 -8.74 -11.69
C ALA A 164 32.94 -9.61 -12.35
N VAL A 165 32.21 -10.41 -11.56
CA VAL A 165 31.10 -11.23 -12.07
C VAL A 165 29.93 -10.35 -12.56
N LEU A 166 29.61 -9.25 -11.86
CA LEU A 166 28.63 -8.25 -12.32
C LEU A 166 29.02 -7.67 -13.69
N VAL A 167 30.26 -7.24 -13.87
CA VAL A 167 30.75 -6.70 -15.16
C VAL A 167 30.63 -7.75 -16.26
N VAL A 168 31.07 -9.00 -16.02
CA VAL A 168 30.91 -10.10 -16.99
C VAL A 168 29.44 -10.37 -17.30
N ALA A 169 28.56 -10.33 -16.29
CA ALA A 169 27.14 -10.60 -16.46
C ALA A 169 26.44 -9.57 -17.36
N VAL A 170 26.82 -8.29 -17.31
CA VAL A 170 26.33 -7.25 -18.23
C VAL A 170 26.62 -7.61 -19.69
N PHE A 171 27.76 -8.23 -20.00
CA PHE A 171 28.14 -8.58 -21.37
C PHE A 171 27.57 -9.92 -21.88
N ILE A 172 26.98 -10.77 -21.04
CA ILE A 172 26.41 -12.07 -21.44
C ILE A 172 25.46 -12.00 -22.66
N PRO A 173 24.52 -11.03 -22.79
CA PRO A 173 23.63 -10.96 -23.95
C PRO A 173 24.33 -10.55 -25.27
N PHE A 174 25.56 -10.04 -25.20
CA PHE A 174 26.39 -9.68 -26.35
C PHE A 174 27.16 -10.89 -26.93
N VAL A 175 27.18 -12.03 -26.23
CA VAL A 175 27.76 -13.30 -26.71
C VAL A 175 26.93 -13.88 -27.87
N LYS A 176 27.61 -14.45 -28.88
CA LYS A 176 27.02 -14.74 -30.21
C LYS A 176 26.86 -16.24 -30.47
N ARG A 177 25.73 -16.85 -30.05
CA ARG A 177 25.20 -18.13 -30.58
C ARG A 177 23.77 -18.45 -30.07
N PHE A 178 23.21 -19.56 -30.57
CA PHE A 178 21.86 -20.12 -30.29
C PHE A 178 20.65 -19.31 -30.78
N PRO A 179 20.28 -19.41 -32.08
CA PRO A 179 19.05 -18.85 -32.63
C PRO A 179 17.82 -19.69 -32.21
N ILE A 180 17.37 -19.54 -30.96
CA ILE A 180 16.16 -20.22 -30.47
C ILE A 180 14.92 -19.53 -31.05
N ARG A 181 14.45 -19.98 -32.22
CA ARG A 181 13.14 -19.61 -32.78
C ARG A 181 12.02 -20.19 -31.92
N ILE A 182 11.65 -19.46 -30.87
CA ILE A 182 10.41 -19.71 -30.11
C ILE A 182 9.23 -19.32 -31.02
N HIS A 183 8.76 -20.27 -31.82
CA HIS A 183 7.40 -20.26 -32.35
C HIS A 183 6.47 -20.80 -31.25
N ILE A 184 5.50 -19.98 -30.86
CA ILE A 184 4.35 -20.36 -30.05
C ILE A 184 3.17 -19.70 -30.75
N ASP A 185 2.30 -20.52 -31.32
CA ASP A 185 1.06 -20.04 -31.93
C ASP A 185 0.08 -19.68 -30.80
N GLY A 186 -0.25 -18.39 -30.70
CA GLY A 186 -1.21 -17.90 -29.74
C GLY A 186 -2.63 -18.08 -30.25
N ASP A 187 -3.50 -18.64 -29.42
CA ASP A 187 -4.93 -18.75 -29.72
C ASP A 187 -5.58 -17.36 -29.91
N ALA A 188 -6.70 -17.33 -30.65
CA ALA A 188 -7.50 -16.12 -30.86
C ALA A 188 -8.00 -15.52 -29.53
N GLU A 189 -8.16 -14.18 -29.49
CA GLU A 189 -8.56 -13.49 -28.27
C GLU A 189 -9.98 -13.89 -27.82
N SER A 190 -10.06 -14.54 -26.66
CA SER A 190 -11.34 -14.81 -26.00
C SER A 190 -12.07 -13.52 -25.64
N ARG A 191 -13.39 -13.47 -25.84
CA ARG A 191 -14.26 -12.39 -25.36
C ARG A 191 -13.90 -12.02 -23.90
N PRO A 192 -13.57 -10.75 -23.60
CA PRO A 192 -13.21 -10.35 -22.25
C PRO A 192 -14.41 -10.37 -21.31
N ILE A 193 -14.14 -10.66 -20.04
CA ILE A 193 -15.03 -10.42 -18.91
C ILE A 193 -15.16 -8.91 -18.75
N GLY A 194 -16.40 -8.39 -18.74
CA GLY A 194 -16.63 -6.97 -18.48
C GLY A 194 -16.45 -6.63 -17.00
N LEU A 195 -15.98 -5.42 -16.66
CA LEU A 195 -15.80 -4.98 -15.26
C LEU A 195 -17.07 -5.23 -14.42
N PHE A 196 -18.23 -4.82 -14.95
CA PHE A 196 -19.54 -4.97 -14.33
C PHE A 196 -20.25 -6.31 -14.62
N GLU A 197 -19.58 -7.29 -15.26
CA GLU A 197 -20.17 -8.60 -15.53
C GLU A 197 -20.27 -9.43 -14.24
N PHE A 198 -21.41 -9.37 -13.55
CA PHE A 198 -21.68 -10.11 -12.32
C PHE A 198 -22.19 -11.53 -12.62
N ARG A 199 -21.77 -12.53 -11.81
CA ARG A 199 -22.31 -13.89 -11.79
C ARG A 199 -22.40 -14.40 -10.35
N TRP A 200 -23.17 -15.47 -10.11
CA TRP A 200 -23.28 -16.10 -8.79
C TRP A 200 -21.91 -16.50 -8.18
N VAL A 201 -20.93 -16.87 -9.02
CA VAL A 201 -19.55 -17.16 -8.59
C VAL A 201 -18.90 -15.92 -7.97
N ASP A 202 -19.12 -14.74 -8.55
CA ASP A 202 -18.61 -13.48 -7.98
C ASP A 202 -19.27 -13.21 -6.62
N ALA A 203 -20.58 -13.47 -6.46
CA ALA A 203 -21.26 -13.34 -5.18
C ALA A 203 -20.67 -14.26 -4.09
N VAL A 204 -20.41 -15.54 -4.42
CA VAL A 204 -19.83 -16.51 -3.48
C VAL A 204 -18.40 -16.12 -3.08
N LEU A 205 -17.57 -15.69 -4.04
CA LEU A 205 -16.19 -15.25 -3.75
C LEU A 205 -16.16 -13.95 -2.94
N ILE A 206 -17.10 -13.03 -3.18
CA ILE A 206 -17.27 -11.80 -2.38
C ILE A 206 -17.74 -12.14 -0.96
N ALA A 207 -18.73 -13.03 -0.79
CA ALA A 207 -19.20 -13.45 0.54
C ALA A 207 -18.09 -14.16 1.35
N ALA A 208 -17.31 -15.04 0.71
CA ALA A 208 -16.15 -15.68 1.33
C ALA A 208 -15.07 -14.65 1.73
N LEU A 209 -14.79 -13.68 0.85
CA LEU A 209 -13.82 -12.62 1.14
C LEU A 209 -14.28 -11.69 2.26
N LEU A 210 -15.58 -11.35 2.32
CA LEU A 210 -16.17 -10.61 3.44
C LEU A 210 -16.04 -11.39 4.76
N ALA A 211 -16.33 -12.69 4.78
CA ALA A 211 -16.17 -13.52 5.98
C ALA A 211 -14.72 -13.67 6.44
N LEU A 212 -13.74 -13.56 5.52
CA LEU A 212 -12.32 -13.54 5.83
C LEU A 212 -11.82 -12.17 6.34
N ILE A 213 -12.41 -11.06 5.90
CA ILE A 213 -12.01 -9.69 6.30
C ILE A 213 -12.70 -9.25 7.59
N LEU A 214 -14.02 -9.43 7.69
CA LEU A 214 -14.80 -8.87 8.79
C LEU A 214 -14.48 -9.60 10.11
N PRO A 215 -14.30 -8.87 11.22
CA PRO A 215 -14.10 -9.47 12.53
C PRO A 215 -15.40 -10.11 13.03
N GLY A 216 -15.30 -11.32 13.58
CA GLY A 216 -16.37 -12.00 14.31
C GLY A 216 -16.47 -11.52 15.77
N ASP A 217 -15.41 -10.91 16.30
CA ASP A 217 -15.36 -10.32 17.64
C ASP A 217 -14.86 -8.87 17.57
N VAL A 218 -15.81 -7.92 17.52
CA VAL A 218 -15.52 -6.49 17.48
C VAL A 218 -15.07 -5.97 18.85
N GLN A 219 -15.64 -6.49 19.95
CA GLN A 219 -15.41 -5.96 21.29
C GLN A 219 -14.05 -6.38 21.85
N GLY A 220 -13.67 -7.66 21.72
CA GLY A 220 -12.33 -8.13 22.11
C GLY A 220 -11.22 -7.41 21.33
N MET A 221 -11.49 -7.00 20.09
CA MET A 221 -10.58 -6.15 19.31
C MET A 221 -10.60 -4.68 19.73
N ALA A 222 -11.75 -4.12 20.10
CA ALA A 222 -11.86 -2.76 20.61
C ALA A 222 -11.08 -2.60 21.94
N THR A 223 -11.23 -3.55 22.87
CA THR A 223 -10.49 -3.58 24.14
C THR A 223 -8.96 -3.63 23.91
N ARG A 224 -8.46 -4.42 22.94
CA ARG A 224 -7.01 -4.45 22.65
C ARG A 224 -6.51 -3.16 21.98
N ALA A 225 -7.26 -2.62 21.01
CA ALA A 225 -6.90 -1.38 20.34
C ALA A 225 -6.87 -0.17 21.30
N LEU A 226 -7.68 -0.16 22.36
CA LEU A 226 -7.72 0.92 23.36
C LEU A 226 -6.42 1.03 24.20
N ILE A 227 -5.62 -0.03 24.29
CA ILE A 227 -4.38 -0.06 25.09
C ILE A 227 -3.21 0.64 24.37
N GLY A 228 -3.28 0.82 23.05
CA GLY A 228 -2.18 1.37 22.26
C GLY A 228 -2.30 2.86 21.92
N ASN A 229 -1.19 3.58 21.97
CA ASN A 229 -1.09 4.97 21.50
C ASN A 229 -1.24 5.08 19.95
N HIS A 230 -1.10 3.99 19.20
CA HIS A 230 -1.13 4.03 17.73
C HIS A 230 -2.55 4.18 17.13
N PRO A 231 -3.59 3.47 17.60
CA PRO A 231 -5.00 3.77 17.29
C PRO A 231 -5.39 5.22 17.55
N VAL A 232 -4.81 5.84 18.59
CA VAL A 232 -5.01 7.24 18.97
C VAL A 232 -4.46 8.19 17.91
N SER A 233 -3.15 8.15 17.70
CA SER A 233 -2.43 9.03 16.76
C SER A 233 -2.84 8.85 15.29
N TYR A 234 -3.46 7.72 14.93
CA TYR A 234 -3.99 7.47 13.59
C TYR A 234 -5.46 7.84 13.40
N LEU A 235 -6.34 7.61 14.39
CA LEU A 235 -7.80 7.79 14.21
C LEU A 235 -8.50 8.47 15.38
N THR A 236 -8.40 7.93 16.59
CA THR A 236 -9.32 8.34 17.68
C THR A 236 -8.95 9.71 18.24
N GLY A 237 -7.65 9.98 18.48
CA GLY A 237 -7.15 11.28 18.96
C GLY A 237 -7.59 12.44 18.07
N PRO A 238 -7.25 12.45 16.76
CA PRO A 238 -7.71 13.49 15.83
C PRO A 238 -9.24 13.57 15.65
N ALA A 239 -10.01 12.53 16.00
CA ALA A 239 -11.47 12.60 15.98
C ALA A 239 -12.04 13.29 17.24
N LEU A 240 -11.42 13.13 18.41
CA LEU A 240 -11.91 13.70 19.70
C LEU A 240 -12.01 15.23 19.70
N TYR A 241 -11.22 15.93 18.89
CA TYR A 241 -11.31 17.39 18.75
C TYR A 241 -12.71 17.87 18.35
N HIS A 242 -13.46 17.07 17.59
CA HIS A 242 -14.83 17.39 17.17
C HIS A 242 -15.89 17.30 18.29
N PHE A 243 -15.52 17.00 19.55
CA PHE A 243 -16.37 17.35 20.70
C PHE A 243 -16.53 18.88 20.84
N ALA A 244 -15.57 19.67 20.35
CA ALA A 244 -15.66 21.11 20.20
C ALA A 244 -16.10 21.49 18.77
N LYS A 245 -16.81 22.62 18.65
CA LYS A 245 -17.24 23.17 17.37
C LYS A 245 -16.09 23.89 16.66
N ASP A 246 -16.21 24.00 15.33
CA ASP A 246 -15.38 24.88 14.48
C ASP A 246 -13.85 24.67 14.61
N MET A 247 -13.45 23.44 14.95
CA MET A 247 -12.05 22.99 15.01
C MET A 247 -11.46 22.81 13.62
N VAL A 248 -10.33 23.46 13.36
CA VAL A 248 -9.68 23.51 12.05
C VAL A 248 -8.32 22.80 12.15
N PRO A 249 -8.06 21.75 11.35
CA PRO A 249 -6.77 21.10 11.36
C PRO A 249 -5.63 22.08 11.00
N GLY A 250 -4.47 21.93 11.61
CA GLY A 250 -3.32 22.82 11.44
C GLY A 250 -3.43 24.20 12.09
N ARG A 251 -4.60 24.56 12.65
CA ARG A 251 -4.77 25.69 13.58
C ARG A 251 -5.05 25.21 14.99
N ASP A 252 -5.96 24.25 15.14
CA ASP A 252 -6.43 23.73 16.43
C ASP A 252 -5.79 22.39 16.81
N PHE A 253 -5.41 21.57 15.82
CA PHE A 253 -4.87 20.21 16.03
C PHE A 253 -4.16 19.64 14.80
N LEU A 254 -3.30 18.64 15.00
CA LEU A 254 -2.61 17.89 13.95
C LEU A 254 -3.25 16.51 13.72
N SER A 255 -3.20 16.03 12.46
CA SER A 255 -3.42 14.62 12.13
C SER A 255 -2.23 14.09 11.34
N PHE A 256 -1.64 12.99 11.82
CA PHE A 256 -0.35 12.49 11.32
C PHE A 256 -0.45 11.76 9.96
N TYR A 257 -1.66 11.32 9.57
CA TYR A 257 -1.85 10.43 8.41
C TYR A 257 -2.85 10.91 7.37
N GLY A 258 -3.90 11.62 7.78
CA GLY A 258 -5.02 12.02 6.93
C GLY A 258 -6.22 12.50 7.74
N TYR A 259 -7.15 13.20 7.10
CA TYR A 259 -8.21 13.95 7.79
C TYR A 259 -9.58 13.31 7.64
N GLY A 260 -9.82 12.60 6.53
CA GLY A 260 -11.06 11.89 6.25
C GLY A 260 -11.41 10.77 7.24
N PRO A 261 -10.47 9.88 7.66
CA PRO A 261 -10.81 8.80 8.57
C PRO A 261 -11.20 9.30 9.97
N PRO A 262 -10.47 10.26 10.60
CA PRO A 262 -10.92 10.89 11.84
C PRO A 262 -12.24 11.65 11.69
N TYR A 263 -12.45 12.36 10.56
CA TYR A 263 -13.69 13.07 10.28
C TYR A 263 -14.91 12.14 10.08
N VAL A 264 -14.69 10.91 9.58
CA VAL A 264 -15.75 9.89 9.53
C VAL A 264 -16.01 9.30 10.92
N LEU A 265 -14.97 9.03 11.72
CA LEU A 265 -15.14 8.61 13.10
C LEU A 265 -15.82 9.69 13.95
N SER A 266 -15.58 10.98 13.70
CA SER A 266 -16.15 12.05 14.51
C SER A 266 -17.67 12.17 14.42
N ARG A 267 -18.28 11.60 13.37
CA ARG A 267 -19.73 11.45 13.24
C ARG A 267 -20.33 10.33 14.11
N PHE A 268 -19.48 9.59 14.83
CA PHE A 268 -19.82 8.54 15.78
C PHE A 268 -19.15 8.73 17.15
N LEU A 269 -18.81 9.98 17.53
CA LEU A 269 -18.36 10.29 18.88
C LEU A 269 -19.45 9.94 19.91
N THR A 270 -19.00 9.44 21.04
CA THR A 270 -19.80 9.01 22.19
C THR A 270 -18.92 9.07 23.43
N THR A 271 -19.54 9.22 24.60
CA THR A 271 -18.84 9.22 25.90
C THR A 271 -18.49 7.81 26.38
N ASP A 272 -19.12 6.76 25.83
CA ASP A 272 -18.66 5.38 26.04
C ASP A 272 -17.46 5.05 25.14
N VAL A 273 -16.31 4.88 25.77
CA VAL A 273 -15.05 4.50 25.14
C VAL A 273 -15.13 3.14 24.43
N ASN A 274 -15.94 2.20 24.94
CA ASN A 274 -16.08 0.86 24.36
C ASN A 274 -16.87 0.92 23.04
N ALA A 275 -17.96 1.69 23.00
CA ALA A 275 -18.67 2.02 21.77
C ALA A 275 -17.76 2.80 20.80
N LEU A 276 -17.02 3.82 21.25
CA LEU A 276 -16.10 4.60 20.39
C LEU A 276 -15.06 3.69 19.72
N TYR A 277 -14.42 2.79 20.47
CA TYR A 277 -13.45 1.85 19.91
C TYR A 277 -14.10 0.74 19.08
N SER A 278 -15.35 0.35 19.35
CA SER A 278 -16.14 -0.47 18.43
C SER A 278 -16.42 0.24 17.10
N HIS A 279 -16.68 1.55 17.08
CA HIS A 279 -16.80 2.34 15.85
C HIS A 279 -15.46 2.43 15.09
N TYR A 280 -14.34 2.62 15.79
CA TYR A 280 -12.99 2.54 15.23
C TYR A 280 -12.73 1.21 14.50
N ILE A 281 -12.99 0.06 15.15
CA ILE A 281 -12.81 -1.27 14.53
C ILE A 281 -13.71 -1.44 13.29
N ARG A 282 -14.97 -0.98 13.35
CA ARG A 282 -15.91 -1.04 12.22
C ARG A 282 -15.44 -0.20 11.02
N ILE A 283 -14.88 0.98 11.26
CA ILE A 283 -14.33 1.84 10.18
C ILE A 283 -13.13 1.17 9.51
N ILE A 284 -12.19 0.60 10.28
CA ILE A 284 -11.05 -0.13 9.70
C ILE A 284 -11.52 -1.34 8.90
N ALA A 285 -12.45 -2.13 9.44
CA ALA A 285 -13.02 -3.28 8.74
C ALA A 285 -13.69 -2.85 7.41
N ALA A 286 -14.47 -1.76 7.41
CA ALA A 286 -15.08 -1.20 6.20
C ALA A 286 -14.02 -0.75 5.16
N SER A 287 -12.94 -0.09 5.59
CA SER A 287 -11.86 0.30 4.67
C SER A 287 -11.10 -0.88 4.09
N LEU A 288 -10.84 -1.92 4.89
CA LEU A 288 -10.26 -3.17 4.41
C LEU A 288 -11.20 -3.87 3.42
N VAL A 289 -12.51 -3.85 3.64
CA VAL A 289 -13.50 -4.37 2.69
C VAL A 289 -13.46 -3.59 1.37
N VAL A 290 -13.50 -2.26 1.39
CA VAL A 290 -13.42 -1.44 0.16
C VAL A 290 -12.12 -1.68 -0.61
N PHE A 291 -10.98 -1.77 0.09
CA PHE A 291 -9.68 -2.09 -0.51
C PHE A 291 -9.68 -3.47 -1.18
N HIS A 292 -10.03 -4.53 -0.46
CA HIS A 292 -9.93 -5.89 -0.98
C HIS A 292 -11.00 -6.21 -2.02
N LEU A 293 -12.22 -5.67 -1.91
CA LEU A 293 -13.23 -5.79 -2.95
C LEU A 293 -12.80 -5.07 -4.24
N SER A 294 -12.34 -3.81 -4.15
CA SER A 294 -11.84 -3.10 -5.34
C SER A 294 -10.60 -3.78 -5.94
N ALA A 295 -9.72 -4.35 -5.11
CA ALA A 295 -8.63 -5.22 -5.56
C ALA A 295 -9.15 -6.44 -6.33
N TYR A 296 -10.15 -7.17 -5.80
CA TYR A 296 -10.77 -8.30 -6.50
C TYR A 296 -11.29 -7.89 -7.88
N TRP A 297 -12.09 -6.82 -7.96
CA TRP A 297 -12.67 -6.35 -9.22
C TRP A 297 -11.61 -5.92 -10.25
N VAL A 298 -10.56 -5.23 -9.82
CA VAL A 298 -9.43 -4.83 -10.69
C VAL A 298 -8.61 -6.03 -11.15
N LEU A 299 -8.22 -6.92 -10.24
CA LEU A 299 -7.45 -8.11 -10.57
C LEU A 299 -8.25 -9.06 -11.48
N ARG A 300 -9.58 -9.07 -11.37
CA ARG A 300 -10.49 -9.81 -12.27
C ARG A 300 -10.50 -9.26 -13.70
N ASP A 301 -10.54 -7.95 -13.84
CA ASP A 301 -10.44 -7.25 -15.14
C ASP A 301 -9.03 -7.32 -15.74
N PHE A 302 -7.99 -7.37 -14.90
CA PHE A 302 -6.60 -7.56 -15.30
C PHE A 302 -6.28 -8.98 -15.76
N PHE A 303 -6.52 -9.99 -14.91
CA PHE A 303 -6.19 -11.38 -15.20
C PHE A 303 -7.20 -12.10 -16.09
N GLN A 304 -8.38 -11.51 -16.31
CA GLN A 304 -9.48 -12.09 -17.10
C GLN A 304 -9.89 -13.49 -16.59
N ASN A 305 -9.98 -13.60 -15.26
CA ASN A 305 -10.19 -14.81 -14.47
C ASN A 305 -11.00 -14.43 -13.21
N ARG A 306 -11.82 -15.34 -12.65
CA ARG A 306 -12.56 -15.10 -11.39
C ARG A 306 -11.91 -15.71 -10.14
N ALA A 307 -11.23 -16.85 -10.26
CA ALA A 307 -10.62 -17.54 -9.12
C ALA A 307 -9.23 -16.97 -8.77
N MET A 308 -8.39 -16.68 -9.77
CA MET A 308 -7.05 -16.12 -9.54
C MET A 308 -7.05 -14.77 -8.78
N PRO A 309 -7.97 -13.82 -9.04
CA PRO A 309 -8.11 -12.60 -8.23
C PRO A 309 -8.41 -12.90 -6.77
N PHE A 310 -9.37 -13.79 -6.48
CA PHE A 310 -9.73 -14.15 -5.11
C PHE A 310 -8.53 -14.70 -4.34
N VAL A 311 -7.77 -15.62 -4.94
CA VAL A 311 -6.54 -16.15 -4.34
C VAL A 311 -5.54 -15.02 -4.04
N LEU A 312 -5.27 -14.13 -4.99
CA LEU A 312 -4.34 -13.01 -4.78
C LEU A 312 -4.84 -12.03 -3.71
N THR A 313 -6.13 -11.72 -3.69
CA THR A 313 -6.74 -10.82 -2.69
C THR A 313 -6.69 -11.42 -1.27
N VAL A 314 -6.91 -12.73 -1.12
CA VAL A 314 -6.74 -13.45 0.16
C VAL A 314 -5.27 -13.48 0.59
N VAL A 315 -4.34 -13.63 -0.36
CA VAL A 315 -2.90 -13.56 -0.09
C VAL A 315 -2.49 -12.15 0.39
N PHE A 316 -3.04 -11.09 -0.21
CA PHE A 316 -2.79 -9.71 0.25
C PHE A 316 -3.41 -9.46 1.62
N LEU A 317 -4.61 -9.96 1.89
CA LEU A 317 -5.25 -9.88 3.21
C LEU A 317 -4.39 -10.53 4.30
N ALA A 318 -3.82 -11.70 4.02
CA ALA A 318 -2.96 -12.41 4.96
C ALA A 318 -1.58 -11.73 5.12
N LEU A 319 -0.97 -11.21 4.05
CA LEU A 319 0.28 -10.43 4.12
C LEU A 319 0.14 -9.12 4.91
N CYS A 320 -1.05 -8.50 4.89
CA CYS A 320 -1.34 -7.32 5.70
C CYS A 320 -1.51 -7.62 7.21
N GLN A 321 -1.54 -8.89 7.64
CA GLN A 321 -1.62 -9.22 9.08
C GLN A 321 -0.23 -9.35 9.71
N TYR A 322 -0.07 -8.72 10.87
CA TYR A 322 1.12 -8.76 11.71
C TYR A 322 0.70 -8.76 13.20
N ALA A 323 1.67 -8.83 14.13
CA ALA A 323 1.46 -8.75 15.58
C ALA A 323 0.35 -9.68 16.13
N ASN A 324 0.56 -10.99 16.05
CA ASN A 324 -0.30 -12.01 16.65
C ASN A 324 -1.81 -11.95 16.30
N GLY A 325 -2.17 -11.40 15.13
CA GLY A 325 -3.55 -11.22 14.69
C GLY A 325 -4.21 -9.92 15.14
N ASP A 326 -3.45 -8.99 15.72
CA ASP A 326 -3.94 -7.72 16.26
C ASP A 326 -3.50 -6.49 15.44
N ALA A 327 -3.45 -6.64 14.11
CA ALA A 327 -3.05 -5.58 13.18
C ALA A 327 -3.91 -4.29 13.28
N PHE A 328 -5.10 -4.36 13.89
CA PHE A 328 -5.96 -3.22 14.15
C PHE A 328 -5.43 -2.33 15.30
N GLY A 329 -4.49 -2.83 16.10
CA GLY A 329 -3.71 -2.05 17.08
C GLY A 329 -2.59 -1.18 16.46
N GLY A 330 -2.41 -1.18 15.14
CA GLY A 330 -1.49 -0.28 14.44
C GLY A 330 -1.94 0.01 13.01
N PRO A 331 -3.05 0.75 12.81
CA PRO A 331 -3.71 0.91 11.51
C PRO A 331 -2.85 1.58 10.42
N SER A 332 -1.74 2.22 10.78
CA SER A 332 -0.73 2.71 9.82
C SER A 332 -0.05 1.60 9.02
N ALA A 333 -0.09 0.37 9.54
CA ALA A 333 0.43 -0.85 8.97
C ALA A 333 -0.66 -1.71 8.28
N LEU A 334 -1.87 -1.15 8.06
CA LEU A 334 -2.99 -1.81 7.40
C LEU A 334 -3.42 -1.11 6.10
N ALA A 335 -4.09 -1.87 5.23
CA ALA A 335 -4.55 -1.38 3.93
C ALA A 335 -5.69 -0.33 3.98
N ILE A 336 -6.14 0.07 5.17
CA ILE A 336 -6.97 1.29 5.37
C ILE A 336 -6.32 2.51 4.72
N ARG A 337 -4.98 2.60 4.73
CA ARG A 337 -4.19 3.64 4.06
C ARG A 337 -4.32 3.69 2.55
N TYR A 338 -4.79 2.61 1.93
CA TYR A 338 -4.81 2.42 0.48
C TYR A 338 -6.24 2.24 -0.07
N MET A 339 -7.27 2.53 0.73
CA MET A 339 -8.69 2.24 0.45
C MET A 339 -9.15 2.59 -0.98
N PHE A 340 -8.72 3.74 -1.51
CA PHE A 340 -9.10 4.21 -2.85
C PHE A 340 -8.12 3.81 -3.97
N VAL A 341 -6.96 3.22 -3.66
CA VAL A 341 -5.87 2.99 -4.62
C VAL A 341 -6.30 2.06 -5.75
N PHE A 342 -6.90 0.91 -5.46
CA PHE A 342 -7.38 0.01 -6.52
C PHE A 342 -8.52 0.65 -7.33
N ILE A 343 -9.37 1.49 -6.73
CA ILE A 343 -10.41 2.22 -7.47
C ILE A 343 -9.75 3.18 -8.49
N ALA A 344 -8.74 3.95 -8.05
CA ALA A 344 -7.95 4.81 -8.94
C ALA A 344 -7.25 4.01 -10.05
N VAL A 345 -6.60 2.88 -9.72
CA VAL A 345 -5.98 1.97 -10.69
C VAL A 345 -6.98 1.48 -11.74
N GLY A 346 -8.20 1.11 -11.32
CA GLY A 346 -9.28 0.65 -12.19
C GLY A 346 -9.75 1.73 -13.17
N ILE A 347 -9.99 2.95 -12.67
CA ILE A 347 -10.42 4.09 -13.51
C ILE A 347 -9.28 4.51 -14.46
N LEU A 348 -8.06 4.65 -13.95
CA LEU A 348 -6.88 5.07 -14.72
C LEU A 348 -6.54 4.09 -15.84
N ALA A 349 -6.47 2.79 -15.58
CA ALA A 349 -6.19 1.79 -16.62
C ALA A 349 -7.25 1.84 -17.76
N ARG A 350 -8.50 2.20 -17.43
CA ARG A 350 -9.58 2.34 -18.39
C ARG A 350 -9.51 3.66 -19.17
N LEU A 351 -9.24 4.77 -18.48
CA LEU A 351 -8.96 6.09 -19.08
C LEU A 351 -7.76 6.05 -20.04
N MET A 352 -6.74 5.24 -19.75
CA MET A 352 -5.59 5.05 -20.62
C MET A 352 -5.99 4.40 -21.96
N VAL A 353 -6.75 3.30 -21.92
CA VAL A 353 -7.17 2.58 -23.14
C VAL A 353 -8.28 3.31 -23.91
N LYS A 354 -9.25 3.89 -23.20
CA LYS A 354 -10.38 4.62 -23.76
C LYS A 354 -10.49 5.99 -23.07
N PRO A 355 -9.88 7.04 -23.64
CA PRO A 355 -9.95 8.39 -23.11
C PRO A 355 -11.40 8.85 -23.00
N SER A 356 -11.78 9.35 -21.82
CA SER A 356 -13.14 9.79 -21.53
C SER A 356 -13.07 10.82 -20.42
N ASP A 357 -13.71 11.96 -20.64
CA ASP A 357 -13.57 13.10 -19.75
C ASP A 357 -14.35 12.85 -18.43
N TRP A 358 -15.39 12.00 -18.45
CA TRP A 358 -16.02 11.44 -17.26
C TRP A 358 -15.08 10.55 -16.44
N LEU A 359 -14.23 9.73 -17.09
CA LEU A 359 -13.21 8.95 -16.38
C LEU A 359 -12.08 9.85 -15.83
N LEU A 360 -11.78 10.98 -16.48
CA LEU A 360 -10.83 11.98 -15.99
C LEU A 360 -11.37 12.69 -14.74
N VAL A 361 -12.64 13.10 -14.75
CA VAL A 361 -13.36 13.66 -13.59
C VAL A 361 -13.42 12.65 -12.44
N ALA A 362 -13.86 11.41 -12.71
CA ALA A 362 -13.96 10.36 -11.71
C ALA A 362 -12.58 10.00 -11.10
N LEU A 363 -11.52 9.95 -11.91
CA LEU A 363 -10.16 9.75 -11.40
C LEU A 363 -9.72 10.91 -10.51
N SER A 364 -10.03 12.15 -10.90
CA SER A 364 -9.71 13.35 -10.12
C SER A 364 -10.40 13.33 -8.76
N ALA A 365 -11.69 13.01 -8.72
CA ALA A 365 -12.46 12.89 -7.48
C ALA A 365 -11.97 11.74 -6.59
N VAL A 366 -11.61 10.58 -7.16
CA VAL A 366 -11.07 9.44 -6.39
C VAL A 366 -9.66 9.72 -5.88
N CYS A 367 -8.80 10.41 -6.64
CA CYS A 367 -7.49 10.85 -6.16
C CYS A 367 -7.61 11.90 -5.05
N ALA A 368 -8.51 12.88 -5.20
CA ALA A 368 -8.83 13.85 -4.14
C ALA A 368 -9.34 13.15 -2.86
N ALA A 369 -10.29 12.21 -2.99
CA ALA A 369 -10.77 11.40 -1.88
C ALA A 369 -9.64 10.57 -1.25
N SER A 370 -8.70 10.04 -2.05
CA SER A 370 -7.53 9.32 -1.53
C SER A 370 -6.58 10.22 -0.74
N ILE A 371 -6.38 11.48 -1.16
CA ILE A 371 -5.55 12.47 -0.44
C ILE A 371 -6.24 12.90 0.86
N PHE A 372 -7.55 13.17 0.82
CA PHE A 372 -8.35 13.44 2.01
C PHE A 372 -8.30 12.27 3.01
N TRP A 373 -8.34 11.03 2.50
CA TRP A 373 -8.31 9.80 3.30
C TRP A 373 -6.95 9.50 3.93
N ASN A 374 -5.87 9.63 3.17
CA ASN A 374 -4.50 9.48 3.67
C ASN A 374 -3.57 10.34 2.81
N THR A 375 -3.15 11.50 3.33
CA THR A 375 -2.54 12.59 2.54
C THR A 375 -1.36 12.09 1.71
N GLU A 376 -0.45 11.37 2.35
CA GLU A 376 0.77 10.84 1.75
C GLU A 376 0.51 9.82 0.63
N THR A 377 -0.27 8.76 0.91
CA THR A 377 -0.50 7.68 -0.07
C THR A 377 -1.49 8.11 -1.17
N GLY A 378 -2.38 9.05 -0.87
CA GLY A 378 -3.19 9.74 -1.86
C GLY A 378 -2.37 10.59 -2.82
N ILE A 379 -1.39 11.35 -2.32
CA ILE A 379 -0.48 12.14 -3.18
C ILE A 379 0.37 11.20 -4.05
N TYR A 380 0.80 10.05 -3.54
CA TYR A 380 1.43 9.01 -4.37
C TYR A 380 0.49 8.44 -5.43
N THR A 381 -0.79 8.26 -5.11
CA THR A 381 -1.81 7.77 -6.06
C THR A 381 -2.06 8.81 -7.18
N TRP A 382 -2.12 10.09 -6.83
CA TRP A 382 -2.16 11.20 -7.78
C TRP A 382 -0.88 11.28 -8.63
N ALA A 383 0.31 11.13 -8.04
CA ALA A 383 1.57 11.14 -8.77
C ALA A 383 1.69 9.97 -9.78
N VAL A 384 1.19 8.79 -9.42
CA VAL A 384 1.09 7.64 -10.34
C VAL A 384 0.13 7.93 -11.50
N ALA A 385 -1.00 8.60 -11.24
CA ALA A 385 -1.93 9.01 -12.29
C ALA A 385 -1.31 10.04 -13.25
N CYS A 386 -0.59 11.04 -12.72
CA CYS A 386 0.21 11.96 -13.54
C CYS A 386 1.25 11.22 -14.38
N ALA A 387 2.04 10.33 -13.78
CA ALA A 387 3.08 9.56 -14.49
C ALA A 387 2.52 8.65 -15.60
N ALA A 388 1.37 8.01 -15.36
CA ALA A 388 0.69 7.20 -16.37
C ALA A 388 0.12 8.07 -17.51
N LEU A 389 -0.55 9.19 -17.19
CA LEU A 389 -1.05 10.13 -18.19
C LEU A 389 0.08 10.78 -19.01
N CYS A 390 1.26 11.00 -18.43
CA CYS A 390 2.46 11.45 -19.15
C CYS A 390 2.88 10.48 -20.28
N VAL A 391 2.63 9.18 -20.16
CA VAL A 391 2.87 8.22 -21.27
C VAL A 391 1.97 8.52 -22.49
N ARG A 392 0.79 9.13 -22.28
CA ARG A 392 -0.11 9.54 -23.37
C ARG A 392 0.31 10.83 -24.06
N LEU A 393 1.27 11.59 -23.53
CA LEU A 393 1.90 12.71 -24.26
C LEU A 393 2.62 12.23 -25.53
N LEU A 394 3.09 10.97 -25.55
CA LEU A 394 3.65 10.31 -26.74
C LEU A 394 2.62 10.17 -27.89
N GLU A 395 1.32 10.30 -27.61
CA GLU A 395 0.25 10.28 -28.61
C GLU A 395 -0.01 11.66 -29.25
N ARG A 396 0.62 12.74 -28.73
CA ARG A 396 0.50 14.16 -29.15
C ARG A 396 -0.91 14.79 -29.15
N ARG A 397 -1.99 14.02 -29.01
CA ARG A 397 -3.39 14.49 -29.22
C ARG A 397 -4.08 15.13 -28.00
N ARG A 398 -3.56 15.00 -26.79
CA ARG A 398 -4.21 15.47 -25.54
C ARG A 398 -3.21 15.90 -24.45
N PHE A 399 -2.34 16.86 -24.76
CA PHE A 399 -1.28 17.28 -23.81
C PHE A 399 -1.81 17.91 -22.49
N TRP A 400 -3.05 18.39 -22.48
CA TRP A 400 -3.68 19.05 -21.34
C TRP A 400 -4.23 18.09 -20.26
N GLU A 401 -4.34 16.78 -20.52
CA GLU A 401 -5.00 15.84 -19.60
C GLU A 401 -4.37 15.80 -18.21
N VAL A 402 -3.04 15.92 -18.10
CA VAL A 402 -2.31 15.96 -16.81
C VAL A 402 -2.65 17.23 -16.02
N ALA A 403 -2.74 18.38 -16.71
CA ALA A 403 -3.06 19.66 -16.09
C ALA A 403 -4.53 19.70 -15.62
N ALA A 404 -5.47 19.24 -16.45
CA ALA A 404 -6.88 19.17 -16.08
C ALA A 404 -7.14 18.15 -14.96
N PHE A 405 -6.52 16.96 -15.00
CA PHE A 405 -6.56 16.01 -13.89
C PHE A 405 -6.05 16.62 -12.59
N THR A 406 -4.95 17.36 -12.63
CA THR A 406 -4.37 18.02 -11.44
C THR A 406 -5.28 19.13 -10.93
N GLY A 407 -5.73 20.03 -11.80
CA GLY A 407 -6.64 21.13 -11.41
C GLY A 407 -7.96 20.62 -10.82
N MET A 408 -8.59 19.64 -11.46
CA MET A 408 -9.81 19.01 -10.93
C MET A 408 -9.55 18.27 -9.60
N SER A 409 -8.41 17.59 -9.45
CA SER A 409 -8.06 16.93 -8.19
C SER A 409 -7.92 17.95 -7.04
N ILE A 410 -7.32 19.11 -7.31
CA ILE A 410 -7.19 20.21 -6.33
C ILE A 410 -8.59 20.78 -5.98
N VAL A 411 -9.44 21.05 -6.99
CA VAL A 411 -10.81 21.56 -6.76
C VAL A 411 -11.65 20.58 -5.93
N PHE A 412 -11.62 19.28 -6.25
CA PHE A 412 -12.32 18.27 -5.45
C PHE A 412 -11.75 18.12 -4.04
N LEU A 413 -10.43 18.24 -3.87
CA LEU A 413 -9.78 18.15 -2.56
C LEU A 413 -10.15 19.34 -1.66
N LEU A 414 -10.13 20.56 -2.21
CA LEU A 414 -10.59 21.76 -1.50
C LEU A 414 -12.09 21.66 -1.15
N ALA A 415 -12.93 21.16 -2.06
CA ALA A 415 -14.34 20.94 -1.80
C ALA A 415 -14.57 19.92 -0.65
N LEU A 416 -13.80 18.83 -0.60
CA LEU A 416 -13.85 17.86 0.50
C LEU A 416 -13.44 18.48 1.84
N PHE A 417 -12.34 19.26 1.87
CA PHE A 417 -11.90 19.92 3.10
C PHE A 417 -12.89 20.99 3.59
N VAL A 418 -13.42 21.83 2.70
CA VAL A 418 -14.41 22.86 3.05
C VAL A 418 -15.73 22.23 3.51
N ALA A 419 -16.15 21.11 2.90
CA ALA A 419 -17.34 20.37 3.35
C ALA A 419 -17.15 19.65 4.69
N ALA A 420 -15.91 19.38 5.12
CA ALA A 420 -15.60 18.70 6.37
C ALA A 420 -15.31 19.65 7.55
N PHE A 421 -14.65 20.78 7.29
CA PHE A 421 -14.10 21.68 8.32
C PHE A 421 -14.44 23.17 8.08
N GLY A 422 -15.28 23.49 7.09
CA GLY A 422 -15.64 24.88 6.75
C GLY A 422 -14.55 25.65 6.02
N LEU A 423 -14.79 26.94 5.76
CA LEU A 423 -13.90 27.80 4.94
C LEU A 423 -12.53 28.07 5.57
N ALA A 424 -12.34 27.84 6.87
CA ALA A 424 -11.10 28.15 7.57
C ALA A 424 -9.90 27.26 7.16
N VAL A 425 -10.13 26.15 6.45
CA VAL A 425 -9.06 25.36 5.79
C VAL A 425 -8.43 26.07 4.59
N LEU A 426 -8.97 27.21 4.16
CA LEU A 426 -8.35 28.07 3.15
C LEU A 426 -7.27 29.01 3.76
N SER A 427 -6.98 28.84 5.06
CA SER A 427 -5.89 29.54 5.77
C SER A 427 -4.50 29.06 5.34
N ARG A 428 -3.49 29.92 5.57
CA ARG A 428 -2.08 29.56 5.34
C ARG A 428 -1.61 28.48 6.31
N ASP A 429 -2.13 28.46 7.53
CA ASP A 429 -1.73 27.55 8.60
C ASP A 429 -2.16 26.11 8.27
N PHE A 430 -3.42 25.94 7.84
CA PHE A 430 -3.89 24.66 7.29
C PHE A 430 -3.02 24.22 6.10
N LEU A 431 -2.71 25.11 5.14
CA LEU A 431 -1.91 24.73 3.97
C LEU A 431 -0.48 24.31 4.35
N TYR A 432 0.16 25.03 5.28
CA TYR A 432 1.49 24.69 5.79
C TYR A 432 1.48 23.31 6.47
N VAL A 433 0.53 23.07 7.38
CA VAL A 433 0.41 21.79 8.09
C VAL A 433 -0.03 20.64 7.16
N PHE A 434 -0.90 20.89 6.19
CA PHE A 434 -1.31 19.89 5.19
C PHE A 434 -0.13 19.43 4.32
N LEU A 435 0.81 20.32 4.02
CA LEU A 435 2.02 20.02 3.25
C LEU A 435 3.21 19.57 4.13
N ALA A 436 3.22 19.83 5.44
CA ALA A 436 4.30 19.42 6.34
C ALA A 436 4.56 17.90 6.34
N PRO A 437 3.56 16.99 6.28
CA PRO A 437 3.80 15.56 6.04
C PRO A 437 4.62 15.25 4.79
N LEU A 438 4.62 16.10 3.75
CA LEU A 438 5.49 15.89 2.59
C LEU A 438 6.96 16.13 2.92
N SER A 439 7.31 17.21 3.64
CA SER A 439 8.71 17.43 4.06
C SER A 439 9.12 16.40 5.13
N LEU A 440 8.27 16.20 6.13
CA LEU A 440 8.52 15.29 7.26
C LEU A 440 8.64 13.82 6.82
N HIS A 441 7.80 13.35 5.90
CA HIS A 441 7.87 11.95 5.45
C HIS A 441 8.77 11.73 4.23
N SER A 442 9.09 12.77 3.44
CA SER A 442 9.97 12.65 2.27
C SER A 442 11.42 13.09 2.51
N PHE A 443 11.75 13.72 3.65
CA PHE A 443 13.13 14.13 3.96
C PHE A 443 13.62 13.71 5.36
N SER A 444 12.92 14.05 6.46
CA SER A 444 13.40 13.69 7.81
C SER A 444 13.19 12.21 8.16
N ASN A 445 11.97 11.67 8.02
CA ASN A 445 11.71 10.25 8.28
C ASN A 445 12.46 9.29 7.34
N TRP A 446 13.07 9.75 6.24
CA TRP A 446 13.94 8.91 5.44
C TRP A 446 15.12 8.37 6.27
N VAL A 447 15.58 9.05 7.32
CA VAL A 447 16.82 8.69 8.06
C VAL A 447 16.61 7.77 9.27
N ALA A 448 15.46 7.10 9.40
CA ALA A 448 15.18 6.25 10.55
C ALA A 448 16.15 5.05 10.69
N VAL A 449 16.23 4.14 9.71
CA VAL A 449 16.85 2.80 9.94
C VAL A 449 17.58 2.22 8.72
N ILE A 450 18.76 1.61 8.96
CA ILE A 450 19.58 0.86 7.97
C ILE A 450 18.82 -0.35 7.39
N LEU A 451 19.10 -0.74 6.15
CA LEU A 451 18.53 -1.94 5.52
C LEU A 451 19.19 -3.25 5.97
N ILE A 452 18.39 -4.30 6.11
CA ILE A 452 18.93 -5.65 6.34
C ILE A 452 19.18 -6.34 4.99
N TRP A 453 20.45 -6.37 4.59
CA TRP A 453 20.94 -7.08 3.41
C TRP A 453 21.17 -8.58 3.66
N THR A 454 20.25 -9.27 4.34
CA THR A 454 20.27 -10.75 4.39
C THR A 454 19.72 -11.34 3.08
N PRO A 455 20.40 -12.33 2.49
CA PRO A 455 19.99 -12.95 1.22
C PRO A 455 18.69 -13.75 1.37
N GLY A 456 18.12 -14.16 0.23
CA GLY A 456 16.82 -14.86 0.18
C GLY A 456 15.68 -13.88 -0.13
N PHE A 457 14.64 -13.84 0.70
CA PHE A 457 13.48 -12.97 0.45
C PHE A 457 13.85 -11.47 0.40
N GLY A 458 14.90 -11.06 1.11
CA GLY A 458 15.53 -9.75 0.98
C GLY A 458 15.91 -9.43 -0.46
N THR A 459 16.71 -10.28 -1.10
CA THR A 459 17.14 -10.09 -2.50
C THR A 459 15.95 -9.91 -3.47
N VAL A 460 14.86 -10.66 -3.23
CA VAL A 460 13.64 -10.59 -4.03
C VAL A 460 13.02 -9.19 -3.97
N TYR A 461 12.73 -8.64 -2.78
CA TYR A 461 12.10 -7.32 -2.73
C TYR A 461 13.08 -6.15 -2.85
N GLN A 462 14.34 -6.33 -2.47
CA GLN A 462 15.34 -5.27 -2.54
C GLN A 462 15.70 -4.93 -4.00
N ILE A 463 15.84 -5.96 -4.86
CA ILE A 463 16.39 -5.82 -6.21
C ILE A 463 15.42 -6.36 -7.27
N VAL A 464 14.95 -7.61 -7.14
CA VAL A 464 14.19 -8.29 -8.22
C VAL A 464 12.86 -7.61 -8.51
N MET A 465 12.04 -7.36 -7.49
CA MET A 465 10.71 -6.78 -7.70
C MET A 465 10.77 -5.36 -8.29
N PRO A 466 11.62 -4.44 -7.78
CA PRO A 466 11.87 -3.15 -8.46
C PRO A 466 12.33 -3.28 -9.91
N ALA A 467 13.29 -4.18 -10.22
CA ALA A 467 13.74 -4.39 -11.59
C ALA A 467 12.61 -4.88 -12.52
N ILE A 468 11.74 -5.78 -12.01
CA ILE A 468 10.53 -6.24 -12.69
C ILE A 468 9.56 -5.09 -12.96
N ALA A 469 9.28 -4.20 -12.00
CA ALA A 469 8.37 -3.08 -12.22
C ALA A 469 8.95 -2.01 -13.14
N ILE A 470 10.24 -1.66 -13.01
CA ILE A 470 10.92 -0.74 -13.93
C ILE A 470 10.87 -1.30 -15.36
N GLY A 471 11.30 -2.56 -15.55
CA GLY A 471 11.26 -3.22 -16.85
C GLY A 471 9.85 -3.31 -17.43
N THR A 472 8.84 -3.56 -16.59
CA THR A 472 7.42 -3.61 -17.01
C THR A 472 6.88 -2.24 -17.39
N ALA A 473 7.07 -1.21 -16.57
CA ALA A 473 6.60 0.15 -16.85
C ALA A 473 7.24 0.71 -18.12
N VAL A 474 8.56 0.57 -18.26
CA VAL A 474 9.32 1.11 -19.41
C VAL A 474 9.02 0.35 -20.71
N SER A 475 8.86 -0.99 -20.67
CA SER A 475 8.47 -1.75 -21.87
C SER A 475 7.02 -1.50 -22.31
N VAL A 476 6.07 -1.34 -21.37
CA VAL A 476 4.70 -0.97 -21.73
C VAL A 476 4.65 0.46 -22.28
N ALA A 477 5.30 1.43 -21.62
CA ALA A 477 5.32 2.82 -22.07
C ALA A 477 5.99 2.97 -23.44
N GLY A 478 7.13 2.31 -23.65
CA GLY A 478 7.85 2.31 -24.93
C GLY A 478 7.10 1.64 -26.09
N ALA A 479 6.15 0.76 -25.81
CA ALA A 479 5.30 0.10 -26.81
C ALA A 479 3.86 0.66 -26.86
N TRP A 480 3.55 1.70 -26.08
CA TRP A 480 2.18 2.12 -25.77
C TRP A 480 1.36 2.51 -27.01
N THR A 481 1.93 3.36 -27.87
CA THR A 481 1.22 3.97 -29.01
C THR A 481 0.71 2.95 -30.03
N GLY A 482 1.41 1.81 -30.19
CA GLY A 482 1.07 0.75 -31.13
C GLY A 482 0.41 -0.49 -30.53
N SER A 483 0.10 -0.52 -29.22
CA SER A 483 -0.42 -1.73 -28.56
C SER A 483 -1.20 -1.43 -27.27
N ARG A 484 -2.29 -0.66 -27.37
CA ARG A 484 -3.14 -0.33 -26.23
C ARG A 484 -4.05 -1.51 -25.86
N THR A 485 -3.84 -2.12 -24.69
CA THR A 485 -4.76 -3.12 -24.12
C THR A 485 -4.98 -2.83 -22.64
N ILE A 486 -6.12 -3.29 -22.08
CA ILE A 486 -6.43 -3.10 -20.66
C ILE A 486 -5.41 -3.82 -19.75
N GLU A 487 -4.94 -4.98 -20.17
CA GLU A 487 -3.88 -5.74 -19.50
C GLU A 487 -2.55 -4.98 -19.45
N ARG A 488 -2.16 -4.32 -20.56
CA ARG A 488 -0.97 -3.45 -20.60
C ARG A 488 -1.16 -2.19 -19.75
N ALA A 489 -2.34 -1.57 -19.78
CA ALA A 489 -2.63 -0.42 -18.93
C ALA A 489 -2.54 -0.76 -17.43
N TYR A 490 -3.07 -1.92 -17.01
CA TYR A 490 -2.88 -2.42 -15.64
C TYR A 490 -1.42 -2.71 -15.31
N LEU A 491 -0.65 -3.34 -16.20
CA LEU A 491 0.79 -3.58 -15.99
C LEU A 491 1.57 -2.29 -15.76
N LEU A 492 1.34 -1.25 -16.57
CA LEU A 492 1.96 0.07 -16.41
C LEU A 492 1.57 0.69 -15.06
N VAL A 493 0.27 0.79 -14.78
CA VAL A 493 -0.23 1.49 -13.59
C VAL A 493 0.17 0.76 -12.31
N LEU A 494 0.03 -0.56 -12.23
CA LEU A 494 0.46 -1.34 -11.06
C LEU A 494 1.98 -1.30 -10.87
N SER A 495 2.78 -1.28 -11.95
CA SER A 495 4.23 -1.09 -11.82
C SER A 495 4.59 0.28 -11.27
N LEU A 496 3.87 1.34 -11.67
CA LEU A 496 4.06 2.69 -11.13
C LEU A 496 3.63 2.78 -9.65
N VAL A 497 2.50 2.20 -9.25
CA VAL A 497 2.09 2.08 -7.83
C VAL A 497 3.18 1.35 -7.03
N ALA A 498 3.64 0.20 -7.53
CA ALA A 498 4.65 -0.62 -6.87
C ALA A 498 5.98 0.12 -6.66
N LEU A 499 6.41 0.93 -7.63
CA LEU A 499 7.62 1.74 -7.50
C LEU A 499 7.44 2.88 -6.50
N VAL A 500 6.41 3.71 -6.67
CA VAL A 500 6.21 4.94 -5.87
C VAL A 500 5.92 4.63 -4.40
N PHE A 501 5.05 3.66 -4.11
CA PHE A 501 4.72 3.31 -2.71
C PHE A 501 5.94 2.73 -1.97
N MET A 502 6.94 2.23 -2.71
CA MET A 502 8.19 1.71 -2.19
C MET A 502 9.38 2.67 -2.29
N THR A 503 9.19 3.87 -2.85
CA THR A 503 10.12 5.00 -2.66
C THR A 503 10.05 5.49 -1.22
N LYS A 504 8.83 5.62 -0.67
CA LYS A 504 8.61 6.07 0.71
C LYS A 504 9.34 5.16 1.69
N TRP A 505 9.07 3.86 1.61
CA TRP A 505 9.59 2.88 2.53
C TRP A 505 10.97 2.38 2.11
N VAL A 506 11.89 3.26 1.69
CA VAL A 506 13.31 2.91 1.56
C VAL A 506 13.93 2.60 2.94
N ASN A 507 13.29 2.98 4.04
CA ASN A 507 13.38 2.25 5.32
C ASN A 507 12.72 0.85 5.20
N ARG A 508 13.27 -0.06 4.37
CA ARG A 508 12.87 -1.50 4.32
C ARG A 508 13.54 -2.28 5.45
N SER A 509 13.51 -1.67 6.62
CA SER A 509 14.12 -2.16 7.85
C SER A 509 13.24 -3.22 8.52
N LEU A 510 11.92 -3.04 8.46
CA LEU A 510 10.89 -3.99 8.90
C LEU A 510 10.29 -4.68 7.67
N ASP A 511 10.39 -6.02 7.60
CA ASP A 511 9.75 -6.82 6.54
C ASP A 511 8.22 -6.68 6.61
N ALA A 512 7.67 -6.46 7.81
CA ALA A 512 6.23 -6.23 8.01
C ALA A 512 5.72 -5.06 7.14
N VAL A 513 6.45 -3.94 7.14
CA VAL A 513 6.09 -2.73 6.38
C VAL A 513 6.26 -2.93 4.88
N TRP A 514 7.22 -3.74 4.45
CA TRP A 514 7.36 -4.11 3.05
C TRP A 514 6.09 -4.80 2.51
N GLN A 515 5.56 -5.79 3.24
CA GLN A 515 4.46 -6.65 2.78
C GLN A 515 3.16 -5.86 2.49
N GLN A 516 2.92 -4.80 3.27
CA GLN A 516 1.77 -3.91 3.13
C GLN A 516 1.79 -3.11 1.81
N ASN A 517 2.98 -2.80 1.29
CA ASN A 517 3.19 -2.05 0.05
C ASN A 517 3.42 -2.98 -1.15
N ALA A 518 3.65 -4.26 -0.89
CA ALA A 518 3.98 -5.26 -1.90
C ALA A 518 2.82 -5.66 -2.82
N PHE A 519 1.56 -5.32 -2.51
CA PHE A 519 0.39 -5.79 -3.27
C PHE A 519 0.50 -5.54 -4.78
N ALA A 520 1.00 -4.37 -5.20
CA ALA A 520 1.16 -4.02 -6.60
C ALA A 520 2.34 -4.77 -7.25
N TYR A 521 3.45 -4.94 -6.53
CA TYR A 521 4.56 -5.80 -6.94
C TYR A 521 4.11 -7.25 -7.12
N LEU A 522 3.32 -7.79 -6.19
CA LEU A 522 2.83 -9.17 -6.23
C LEU A 522 1.82 -9.38 -7.36
N ALA A 523 0.97 -8.39 -7.68
CA ALA A 523 0.10 -8.44 -8.85
C ALA A 523 0.89 -8.49 -10.18
N VAL A 524 1.93 -7.66 -10.32
CA VAL A 524 2.84 -7.70 -11.48
C VAL A 524 3.65 -9.01 -11.50
N GLY A 525 4.17 -9.45 -10.37
CA GLY A 525 4.92 -10.71 -10.22
C GLY A 525 4.08 -11.95 -10.54
N ALA A 526 2.82 -11.99 -10.12
CA ALA A 526 1.87 -13.06 -10.46
C ALA A 526 1.54 -13.06 -11.96
N TRP A 527 1.48 -11.90 -12.61
CA TRP A 527 1.40 -11.83 -14.07
C TRP A 527 2.65 -12.38 -14.74
N TRP A 528 3.85 -12.00 -14.27
CA TRP A 528 5.11 -12.51 -14.79
C TRP A 528 5.24 -14.03 -14.63
N GLY A 529 4.92 -14.58 -13.46
CA GLY A 529 4.90 -16.02 -13.19
C GLY A 529 3.90 -16.77 -14.05
N ARG A 530 2.66 -16.26 -14.19
CA ARG A 530 1.63 -16.80 -15.10
C ARG A 530 2.12 -16.81 -16.55
N SER A 531 2.73 -15.72 -17.01
CA SER A 531 3.24 -15.58 -18.39
C SER A 531 4.44 -16.51 -18.64
N ALA A 532 5.39 -16.62 -17.70
CA ALA A 532 6.53 -17.53 -17.82
C ALA A 532 6.11 -19.02 -17.78
N PHE A 533 5.20 -19.40 -16.88
CA PHE A 533 4.65 -20.76 -16.82
C PHE A 533 3.93 -21.12 -18.13
N ARG A 534 3.10 -20.22 -18.67
CA ARG A 534 2.47 -20.40 -19.98
C ARG A 534 3.47 -20.43 -21.13
N ALA A 535 4.56 -19.66 -21.10
CA ALA A 535 5.58 -19.69 -22.14
C ALA A 535 6.35 -21.03 -22.15
N ALA A 536 6.55 -21.66 -20.99
CA ALA A 536 7.16 -22.98 -20.88
C ALA A 536 6.22 -24.13 -21.27
N VAL A 537 4.95 -24.10 -20.81
CA VAL A 537 4.00 -25.24 -20.94
C VAL A 537 3.05 -25.10 -22.15
N GLY A 538 2.95 -23.89 -22.73
CA GLY A 538 1.94 -23.48 -23.72
C GLY A 538 1.94 -24.20 -25.08
N ARG A 539 2.79 -25.20 -25.30
CA ARG A 539 2.67 -26.15 -26.42
C ARG A 539 1.51 -27.13 -26.24
N THR A 540 0.90 -27.21 -25.05
CA THR A 540 -0.13 -28.19 -24.72
C THR A 540 -1.53 -27.56 -24.63
N LYS A 541 -2.48 -28.04 -25.45
CA LYS A 541 -3.88 -27.57 -25.49
C LYS A 541 -4.76 -28.11 -24.34
N SER A 542 -4.15 -28.55 -23.25
CA SER A 542 -4.83 -29.25 -22.16
C SER A 542 -5.42 -28.29 -21.13
N GLN A 543 -6.67 -28.55 -20.70
CA GLN A 543 -7.33 -27.78 -19.63
C GLN A 543 -6.71 -28.02 -18.24
N LEU A 544 -5.86 -29.04 -18.09
CA LEU A 544 -5.07 -29.26 -16.86
C LEU A 544 -4.05 -28.15 -16.63
N VAL A 545 -3.48 -27.55 -17.68
CA VAL A 545 -2.46 -26.48 -17.57
C VAL A 545 -3.01 -25.24 -16.86
N PRO A 546 -4.21 -24.73 -17.18
CA PRO A 546 -4.97 -23.79 -16.34
C PRO A 546 -5.00 -24.14 -14.84
N ALA A 547 -5.35 -25.38 -14.48
CA ALA A 547 -5.51 -25.79 -13.09
C ALA A 547 -4.16 -25.91 -12.37
N VAL A 548 -3.16 -26.52 -13.01
CA VAL A 548 -1.79 -26.61 -12.49
C VAL A 548 -1.16 -25.22 -12.34
N SER A 549 -1.42 -24.29 -13.26
CA SER A 549 -0.96 -22.90 -13.12
C SER A 549 -1.56 -22.21 -11.89
N LEU A 550 -2.86 -22.41 -11.64
CA LEU A 550 -3.54 -21.81 -10.48
C LEU A 550 -3.07 -22.47 -9.16
N ALA A 551 -2.90 -23.80 -9.16
CA ALA A 551 -2.37 -24.54 -8.02
C ALA A 551 -0.92 -24.14 -7.71
N ALA A 552 -0.05 -24.01 -8.71
CA ALA A 552 1.32 -23.54 -8.54
C ALA A 552 1.38 -22.11 -7.99
N VAL A 553 0.55 -21.19 -8.48
CA VAL A 553 0.44 -19.82 -7.92
C VAL A 553 -0.04 -19.85 -6.47
N ALA A 554 -1.02 -20.68 -6.13
CA ALA A 554 -1.52 -20.83 -4.76
C ALA A 554 -0.46 -21.42 -3.82
N VAL A 555 0.23 -22.50 -4.23
CA VAL A 555 1.31 -23.13 -3.46
C VAL A 555 2.48 -22.18 -3.26
N VAL A 556 2.93 -21.45 -4.29
CA VAL A 556 4.01 -20.45 -4.15
C VAL A 556 3.57 -19.31 -3.23
N SER A 557 2.32 -18.88 -3.32
CA SER A 557 1.79 -17.83 -2.44
C SER A 557 1.67 -18.28 -0.98
N VAL A 558 1.26 -19.54 -0.73
CA VAL A 558 1.27 -20.15 0.61
C VAL A 558 2.69 -20.32 1.14
N ALA A 559 3.65 -20.74 0.31
CA ALA A 559 5.05 -20.85 0.70
C ALA A 559 5.67 -19.48 1.06
N VAL A 560 5.36 -18.43 0.30
CA VAL A 560 5.73 -17.04 0.61
C VAL A 560 5.07 -16.57 1.92
N LEU A 561 3.77 -16.81 2.09
CA LEU A 561 3.00 -16.47 3.30
C LEU A 561 3.47 -17.17 4.58
N LEU A 562 4.01 -18.39 4.46
CA LEU A 562 4.56 -19.16 5.58
C LEU A 562 6.03 -18.82 5.86
N SER A 563 6.77 -18.36 4.84
CA SER A 563 8.16 -17.87 4.95
C SER A 563 8.26 -16.37 5.31
N ALA A 564 7.13 -15.67 5.36
CA ALA A 564 7.02 -14.29 5.80
C ALA A 564 7.36 -14.19 7.30
N GLN A 565 8.47 -13.53 7.62
CA GLN A 565 8.95 -13.26 8.98
C GLN A 565 9.64 -11.89 9.00
N ASP A 566 9.58 -11.18 10.12
CA ASP A 566 10.37 -9.95 10.30
C ASP A 566 11.79 -10.27 10.75
N ARG A 567 12.79 -9.91 9.95
CA ARG A 567 14.19 -10.25 10.24
C ARG A 567 14.90 -9.32 11.22
N ARG A 568 14.24 -8.26 11.72
CA ARG A 568 14.67 -7.56 12.95
C ARG A 568 14.11 -8.21 14.19
N GLN A 569 12.86 -8.65 14.11
CA GLN A 569 12.07 -9.10 15.26
C GLN A 569 11.46 -10.49 15.01
N PRO A 570 12.30 -11.51 14.73
CA PRO A 570 11.85 -12.82 14.25
C PRO A 570 11.06 -13.62 15.28
N GLU A 571 11.25 -13.32 16.57
CA GLU A 571 10.61 -13.99 17.71
C GLU A 571 9.39 -13.20 18.23
N THR A 572 9.39 -11.87 18.11
CA THR A 572 8.36 -11.00 18.68
C THR A 572 7.27 -10.57 17.69
N ILE A 573 7.56 -10.45 16.38
CA ILE A 573 6.56 -10.08 15.37
C ILE A 573 6.27 -11.24 14.40
N THR A 574 5.15 -11.94 14.62
CA THR A 574 4.55 -12.83 13.61
C THR A 574 3.88 -12.03 12.50
N ILE A 575 4.11 -12.38 11.23
CA ILE A 575 3.47 -11.75 10.07
C ILE A 575 2.88 -12.78 9.10
N GLY A 576 2.19 -12.32 8.06
CA GLY A 576 1.63 -13.17 7.01
C GLY A 576 0.55 -14.12 7.53
N LEU A 577 0.48 -15.32 6.95
CA LEU A 577 -0.53 -16.31 7.30
C LEU A 577 -0.44 -16.76 8.77
N ARG A 578 0.76 -16.75 9.38
CA ARG A 578 0.96 -17.07 10.80
C ARG A 578 0.25 -16.07 11.72
N SER A 579 0.15 -14.80 11.30
CA SER A 579 -0.63 -13.78 12.00
C SER A 579 -2.11 -13.85 11.65
N TYR A 580 -2.47 -14.04 10.37
CA TYR A 580 -3.87 -14.18 9.94
C TYR A 580 -4.59 -15.34 10.65
N LEU A 581 -3.92 -16.48 10.90
CA LEU A 581 -4.48 -17.61 11.66
C LEU A 581 -4.73 -17.31 13.15
N LYS A 582 -4.39 -16.11 13.64
CA LYS A 582 -4.73 -15.59 14.97
C LYS A 582 -5.84 -14.52 14.93
N TYR A 583 -6.06 -13.86 13.79
CA TYR A 583 -7.10 -12.85 13.60
C TYR A 583 -8.52 -13.45 13.76
N PRO A 584 -9.41 -12.88 14.60
CA PRO A 584 -10.75 -13.40 14.84
C PRO A 584 -11.72 -12.98 13.73
N SER A 585 -11.50 -13.40 12.48
CA SER A 585 -12.45 -13.19 11.38
C SER A 585 -13.74 -13.99 11.59
N ILE A 586 -14.85 -13.60 10.93
CA ILE A 586 -16.10 -14.39 10.95
C ILE A 586 -15.83 -15.85 10.56
N ALA A 587 -15.03 -16.06 9.51
CA ALA A 587 -14.62 -17.37 9.01
C ALA A 587 -13.70 -18.18 9.95
N SER A 588 -13.13 -17.56 11.00
CA SER A 588 -12.32 -18.26 12.00
C SER A 588 -13.15 -19.06 13.03
N PHE A 589 -14.46 -18.78 13.12
CA PHE A 589 -15.38 -19.28 14.14
C PHE A 589 -14.98 -19.02 15.61
N ARG A 590 -13.97 -18.16 15.87
CA ARG A 590 -13.51 -17.80 17.23
C ARG A 590 -14.35 -16.71 17.89
N TRP A 591 -15.67 -16.90 17.94
CA TRP A 591 -16.64 -15.88 18.37
C TRP A 591 -16.78 -15.76 19.91
N LYS A 592 -15.73 -16.08 20.69
CA LYS A 592 -15.77 -16.19 22.16
C LYS A 592 -14.47 -15.72 22.86
N GLN A 593 -13.85 -14.63 22.39
CA GLN A 593 -12.73 -13.98 23.08
C GLN A 593 -13.02 -12.51 23.43
N SER A 594 -14.28 -12.25 23.80
CA SER A 594 -14.72 -10.97 24.35
C SER A 594 -13.96 -10.68 25.64
N ALA A 595 -12.91 -9.86 25.54
CA ALA A 595 -12.26 -9.27 26.69
C ALA A 595 -13.26 -8.33 27.39
N ASP A 596 -13.08 -8.15 28.70
CA ASP A 596 -13.97 -7.30 29.49
C ASP A 596 -14.01 -5.85 28.95
N PRO A 597 -15.15 -5.15 29.06
CA PRO A 597 -15.25 -3.74 28.73
C PRO A 597 -14.30 -2.92 29.61
N VAL A 598 -13.51 -2.04 29.00
CA VAL A 598 -12.59 -1.19 29.75
C VAL A 598 -13.39 -0.10 30.47
N LYS A 599 -13.22 -0.04 31.78
CA LYS A 599 -13.88 0.93 32.65
C LYS A 599 -12.93 2.10 32.93
N VAL A 600 -13.21 3.26 32.35
CA VAL A 600 -12.56 4.50 32.76
C VAL A 600 -13.19 4.94 34.08
N ALA A 601 -12.52 4.65 35.19
CA ALA A 601 -12.97 5.09 36.51
C ALA A 601 -12.83 6.62 36.63
N LEU A 602 -13.96 7.29 36.80
CA LEU A 602 -14.08 8.70 37.15
C LEU A 602 -15.13 8.77 38.27
N ASP A 603 -14.84 9.47 39.36
CA ASP A 603 -15.82 9.71 40.42
C ASP A 603 -16.47 11.09 40.32
N ALA A 604 -17.36 11.41 41.26
CA ALA A 604 -18.04 12.70 41.28
C ALA A 604 -17.06 13.87 41.43
N SER A 605 -15.98 13.74 42.22
CA SER A 605 -14.98 14.79 42.41
C SER A 605 -14.19 15.06 41.12
N ASP A 606 -13.88 14.03 40.34
CA ASP A 606 -13.23 14.16 39.04
C ASP A 606 -14.12 14.92 38.04
N ILE A 607 -15.41 14.57 38.00
CA ILE A 607 -16.40 15.16 37.11
C ILE A 607 -16.70 16.62 37.49
N ASP A 608 -16.88 16.90 38.79
CA ASP A 608 -17.18 18.23 39.30
C ASP A 608 -16.00 19.20 39.14
N LEU A 609 -14.76 18.74 39.40
CA LEU A 609 -13.55 19.54 39.17
C LEU A 609 -13.39 19.94 37.69
N VAL A 610 -13.67 19.02 36.75
CA VAL A 610 -13.63 19.31 35.32
C VAL A 610 -14.77 20.25 34.90
N ASN A 611 -16.00 20.00 35.38
CA ASN A 611 -17.17 20.84 35.08
C ASN A 611 -17.03 22.28 35.61
N LYS A 612 -16.31 22.48 36.71
CA LYS A 612 -16.09 23.80 37.34
C LYS A 612 -15.30 24.79 36.48
N VAL A 613 -14.38 24.30 35.64
CA VAL A 613 -13.49 25.18 34.83
C VAL A 613 -13.49 24.92 33.33
N VAL A 614 -13.96 23.76 32.85
CA VAL A 614 -14.13 23.47 31.41
C VAL A 614 -15.61 23.18 31.13
N PRO A 615 -16.34 23.98 30.33
CA PRO A 615 -17.74 23.69 30.03
C PRO A 615 -17.91 22.40 29.18
N PRO A 616 -19.10 21.77 29.15
CA PRO A 616 -19.38 20.63 28.27
C PRO A 616 -19.11 20.95 26.79
N GLY A 617 -18.44 20.05 26.06
CA GLY A 617 -17.96 20.30 24.70
C GLY A 617 -16.79 21.30 24.60
N GLY A 618 -16.28 21.80 25.73
CA GLY A 618 -15.08 22.62 25.81
C GLY A 618 -13.79 21.83 25.54
N ARG A 619 -12.69 22.56 25.36
CA ARG A 619 -11.35 22.00 25.17
C ARG A 619 -10.60 21.92 26.50
N MET A 620 -9.99 20.77 26.78
CA MET A 620 -9.25 20.46 28.01
C MET A 620 -7.80 20.11 27.67
N LEU A 621 -6.82 20.73 28.34
CA LEU A 621 -5.43 20.27 28.28
C LEU A 621 -5.22 19.29 29.44
N LEU A 622 -4.91 18.04 29.08
CA LEU A 622 -4.73 16.93 30.01
C LEU A 622 -3.41 16.23 29.72
N LEU A 623 -2.57 16.01 30.73
CA LEU A 623 -1.55 14.97 30.70
C LEU A 623 -2.06 13.75 31.45
N SER A 624 -2.16 12.63 30.74
CA SER A 624 -2.64 11.34 31.24
C SER A 624 -2.00 10.22 30.43
N ASP A 625 -1.83 9.05 31.04
CA ASP A 625 -1.37 7.85 30.34
C ASP A 625 -2.44 7.26 29.41
N GLN A 626 -3.68 7.77 29.49
CA GLN A 626 -4.84 7.36 28.70
C GLN A 626 -5.75 8.57 28.38
N ASP A 627 -5.17 9.71 27.99
CA ASP A 627 -5.94 10.94 27.67
C ASP A 627 -7.08 10.68 26.65
N TRP A 628 -6.83 9.81 25.68
CA TRP A 628 -7.77 9.32 24.66
C TRP A 628 -8.96 8.50 25.18
N ALA A 629 -8.91 8.03 26.42
CA ALA A 629 -10.00 7.33 27.10
C ALA A 629 -10.69 8.25 28.11
N VAL A 630 -9.93 9.12 28.79
CA VAL A 630 -10.44 10.08 29.78
C VAL A 630 -11.24 11.21 29.12
N LEU A 631 -10.72 11.83 28.05
CA LEU A 631 -11.38 12.94 27.35
C LEU A 631 -12.77 12.58 26.78
N PRO A 632 -12.98 11.45 26.07
CA PRO A 632 -14.33 11.06 25.65
C PRO A 632 -15.24 10.73 26.85
N ALA A 633 -14.75 10.07 27.90
CA ALA A 633 -15.57 9.80 29.09
C ALA A 633 -16.06 11.08 29.78
N LEU A 634 -15.23 12.14 29.77
CA LEU A 634 -15.60 13.49 30.21
C LEU A 634 -16.37 14.31 29.14
N GLY A 635 -16.55 13.82 27.91
CA GLY A 635 -17.18 14.57 26.82
C GLY A 635 -16.46 15.88 26.47
N ARG A 636 -15.12 15.90 26.53
CA ARG A 636 -14.28 17.07 26.24
C ARG A 636 -13.41 16.85 25.01
N ALA A 637 -13.13 17.92 24.28
CA ALA A 637 -12.13 17.92 23.20
C ALA A 637 -10.72 18.12 23.78
N PRO A 638 -9.65 17.64 23.13
CA PRO A 638 -8.29 17.98 23.53
C PRO A 638 -7.97 19.46 23.24
N LYS A 639 -7.21 20.09 24.13
CA LYS A 639 -6.57 21.40 23.88
C LYS A 639 -5.11 21.26 23.42
N SER A 640 -4.51 20.08 23.55
CA SER A 640 -3.19 19.78 22.98
C SER A 640 -3.21 19.88 21.45
N GLU A 641 -2.09 20.28 20.85
CA GLU A 641 -1.94 20.28 19.39
C GLU A 641 -1.86 18.86 18.79
N PHE A 642 -1.39 17.89 19.59
CA PHE A 642 -1.27 16.48 19.21
C PHE A 642 -1.91 15.54 20.25
N MET A 643 -2.29 14.33 19.82
CA MET A 643 -2.90 13.29 20.65
C MET A 643 -2.26 11.90 20.38
N PRO A 644 -1.84 11.15 21.42
CA PRO A 644 -1.88 11.53 22.83
C PRO A 644 -0.85 12.61 23.17
N PHE A 645 -1.14 13.46 24.15
CA PHE A 645 -0.29 14.61 24.48
C PHE A 645 1.10 14.18 24.97
N ARG A 646 1.18 13.09 25.74
CA ARG A 646 2.44 12.53 26.26
C ARG A 646 3.42 12.05 25.18
N ASP A 647 2.96 11.87 23.93
CA ASP A 647 3.76 11.46 22.77
C ASP A 647 4.11 12.66 21.85
N ALA A 648 3.92 13.91 22.29
CA ALA A 648 4.23 15.10 21.49
C ALA A 648 5.69 15.08 20.99
N PHE A 649 5.88 15.29 19.69
CA PHE A 649 7.17 15.01 19.03
C PHE A 649 8.15 16.18 19.07
N SER A 650 7.68 17.41 19.32
CA SER A 650 8.52 18.61 19.34
C SER A 650 8.14 19.58 20.46
N ARG A 651 9.12 20.40 20.88
CA ARG A 651 8.93 21.47 21.87
C ARG A 651 7.87 22.48 21.42
N ASP A 652 7.81 22.80 20.12
CA ASP A 652 6.79 23.65 19.52
C ASP A 652 5.35 23.17 19.83
N GLN A 653 5.10 21.86 19.70
CA GLN A 653 3.78 21.28 19.97
C GLN A 653 3.38 21.41 21.45
N VAL A 654 4.36 21.29 22.36
CA VAL A 654 4.14 21.50 23.80
C VAL A 654 3.85 22.98 24.09
N ILE A 655 4.68 23.91 23.59
CA ILE A 655 4.47 25.36 23.73
C ILE A 655 3.08 25.79 23.22
N ARG A 656 2.69 25.36 22.01
CA ARG A 656 1.41 25.73 21.39
C ARG A 656 0.22 25.13 22.11
N SER A 657 0.38 23.97 22.77
CA SER A 657 -0.65 23.38 23.64
C SER A 657 -0.89 24.21 24.92
N PHE A 658 0.15 24.81 25.49
CA PHE A 658 0.03 25.71 26.65
C PHE A 658 -0.33 27.15 26.28
N ALA A 659 -0.04 27.60 25.05
CA ALA A 659 -0.35 28.93 24.57
C ALA A 659 -1.86 29.21 24.61
N GLY A 660 -2.28 30.22 25.38
CA GLY A 660 -3.70 30.51 25.59
C GLY A 660 -4.45 29.44 26.39
N THR A 661 -3.76 28.60 27.17
CA THR A 661 -4.35 27.66 28.12
C THR A 661 -4.32 28.23 29.54
N ASP A 662 -5.50 28.45 30.13
CA ASP A 662 -5.69 28.99 31.49
C ASP A 662 -5.75 27.90 32.56
N TYR A 663 -6.08 26.67 32.16
CA TYR A 663 -6.26 25.51 33.04
C TYR A 663 -5.61 24.26 32.43
N PHE A 664 -4.75 23.60 33.22
CA PHE A 664 -4.10 22.35 32.87
C PHE A 664 -4.44 21.27 33.90
N PHE A 665 -4.77 20.07 33.42
CA PHE A 665 -5.06 18.91 34.26
C PHE A 665 -3.91 17.91 34.18
N LEU A 666 -3.41 17.50 35.35
CA LEU A 666 -2.43 16.42 35.49
C LEU A 666 -3.13 15.22 36.15
N GLU A 667 -3.15 14.08 35.49
CA GLU A 667 -3.53 12.82 36.13
C GLU A 667 -2.45 12.36 37.12
N ARG A 668 -2.87 11.94 38.33
CA ARG A 668 -1.96 11.46 39.37
C ARG A 668 -1.16 10.25 38.87
N GLY A 669 0.15 10.41 38.76
CA GLY A 669 1.06 9.35 38.34
C GLY A 669 1.24 9.19 36.83
N ALA A 670 0.69 10.10 36.01
CA ALA A 670 0.89 10.10 34.56
C ALA A 670 2.39 10.16 34.18
N THR A 671 2.75 9.49 33.09
CA THR A 671 4.13 9.42 32.60
C THR A 671 4.34 10.26 31.33
N TYR A 672 5.61 10.50 31.01
CA TYR A 672 6.04 11.20 29.80
C TYR A 672 6.80 10.23 28.89
N GLN A 673 6.59 10.30 27.56
CA GLN A 673 7.35 9.47 26.62
C GLN A 673 8.81 9.94 26.44
N TYR A 674 9.14 11.16 26.86
CA TYR A 674 10.47 11.76 26.71
C TYR A 674 10.85 12.62 27.93
N ASP A 675 12.10 12.49 28.42
CA ASP A 675 12.61 13.29 29.53
C ASP A 675 12.57 14.80 29.24
N TRP A 676 12.92 15.20 28.00
CA TRP A 676 12.86 16.62 27.58
C TRP A 676 11.45 17.19 27.63
N MET A 677 10.41 16.37 27.46
CA MET A 677 9.02 16.80 27.56
C MET A 677 8.66 16.99 29.04
N LYS A 678 9.11 16.09 29.91
CA LYS A 678 8.94 16.25 31.36
C LYS A 678 9.59 17.54 31.85
N GLU A 679 10.89 17.72 31.59
CA GLU A 679 11.66 18.92 31.99
C GLU A 679 10.92 20.20 31.61
N MET A 680 10.47 20.26 30.35
CA MET A 680 9.79 21.41 29.76
C MET A 680 8.37 21.64 30.31
N VAL A 681 7.62 20.58 30.62
CA VAL A 681 6.29 20.71 31.24
C VAL A 681 6.43 21.12 32.71
N ASP A 682 7.35 20.51 33.45
CA ASP A 682 7.64 20.86 34.84
C ASP A 682 8.16 22.31 34.96
N GLU A 683 8.93 22.81 33.98
CA GLU A 683 9.36 24.21 33.81
C GLU A 683 8.17 25.15 33.55
N ILE A 684 7.37 24.88 32.51
CA ILE A 684 6.17 25.69 32.18
C ILE A 684 5.20 25.76 33.36
N LEU A 685 5.02 24.67 34.10
CA LEU A 685 4.15 24.64 35.28
C LEU A 685 4.73 25.45 36.44
N GLN A 686 6.04 25.39 36.70
CA GLN A 686 6.69 26.21 37.73
C GLN A 686 6.64 27.71 37.41
N GLU A 687 6.87 28.09 36.16
CA GLU A 687 6.88 29.49 35.72
C GLU A 687 5.46 30.07 35.62
N GLN A 688 4.57 29.43 34.85
CA GLN A 688 3.35 30.06 34.35
C GLN A 688 2.06 29.62 35.07
N PHE A 689 2.11 28.58 35.90
CA PHE A 689 0.93 28.01 36.55
C PHE A 689 1.10 27.87 38.07
N GLU A 690 -0.02 27.76 38.77
CA GLU A 690 -0.12 27.45 40.19
C GLU A 690 -1.10 26.30 40.40
N ARG A 691 -0.84 25.46 41.41
CA ARG A 691 -1.69 24.32 41.78
C ARG A 691 -2.90 24.87 42.54
N SER A 692 -4.10 24.72 41.95
CA SER A 692 -5.32 25.35 42.45
C SER A 692 -6.18 24.38 43.26
N GLU A 693 -6.54 23.23 42.68
CA GLU A 693 -7.53 22.30 43.24
C GLU A 693 -7.23 20.86 42.82
N GLU A 694 -7.86 19.88 43.47
CA GLU A 694 -7.57 18.46 43.31
C GLU A 694 -8.83 17.59 43.44
N SER A 695 -8.86 16.49 42.69
CA SER A 695 -9.85 15.41 42.81
C SER A 695 -9.15 14.09 43.16
N THR A 696 -9.88 12.97 43.19
CA THR A 696 -9.29 11.64 43.32
C THR A 696 -8.24 11.37 42.23
N ARG A 697 -8.55 11.66 40.95
CA ARG A 697 -7.70 11.34 39.80
C ARG A 697 -6.83 12.50 39.30
N PHE A 698 -7.24 13.76 39.48
CA PHE A 698 -6.60 14.91 38.84
C PHE A 698 -6.05 15.96 39.82
N ILE A 699 -5.02 16.66 39.36
CA ILE A 699 -4.51 17.92 39.93
C ILE A 699 -4.79 19.02 38.91
N LEU A 700 -5.50 20.06 39.32
CA LEU A 700 -5.81 21.23 38.50
C LEU A 700 -4.77 22.33 38.73
N TYR A 701 -4.09 22.70 37.65
CA TYR A 701 -3.22 23.86 37.58
C TYR A 701 -3.94 25.01 36.88
N ARG A 702 -3.85 26.21 37.46
CA ARG A 702 -4.38 27.46 36.90
C ARG A 702 -3.23 28.36 36.46
N ARG A 703 -3.37 29.07 35.34
CA ARG A 703 -2.40 30.07 34.89
C ARG A 703 -2.32 31.23 35.89
N LYS A 704 -1.11 31.62 36.27
CA LYS A 704 -0.86 32.79 37.13
C LYS A 704 -1.33 34.07 36.44
N SER A 705 -1.85 35.02 37.23
CA SER A 705 -2.32 36.34 36.78
C SER A 705 -1.19 37.32 36.51
#